data_AF-A0A024FUD1-F1
#
_entry.id   AF-A0A024FUD1-F1
#
_cell.length_a   1.000
_cell.length_b   1.000
_cell.length_c   1.000
_cell.angle_alpha   90.00
_cell.angle_beta   90.00
_cell.angle_gamma   90.00
#
_symmetry.space_group_name_H-M   'P 1'
#
loop_
_entity.id
_entity.type
_entity.pdbx_description
1 polymer ?
#
loop_
_entity_poly.entity_id
_entity_poly.type
_entity_poly.pdbx_seq_one_letter_code
_entity_poly.pdbx_strand_id
1 'polypeptide(L)'
;MDEYDSHPSKTIQNSLSIYGPLLCIGFVLFEVARTRLQHNRKDRGRVLYSEAQHDRIFGWIPIVYSVSESEWMDICGFDVVTYFRYLQLGRKFSFLTILLSLVLFPLYATSVHHSDTVDPLTKLTLASMRMNDSRLWACVIASYILCGFMMYLLREEYIVYLRRRHRALSVNSPAQYTVLLHDIPQDLLNEKALISYFSKLFPNVISRAHIVLDGRKLDILIEEQQKIQQELEAAQLDCEYDHPAKQSRLIEFACCPSVAKCRNSQSIGDLYEKSRRLCRTISKELHRLEKAKVDDKAATYVRKGSYSAAKPGHDISSMLHSTSPLEYLGDSVRQHEALHTDRCMSTFSQEWRPAHDKSTEITMRSTSAFVTFSSLTACHLSQQSLQSNQPGGMKIVAAPHFDDINWNNIGVGFQTRQVWILVSTMVTATLVLFWTVPTAFVASLATIDSIRRSVPFLDRAFKAYPLLQSLMKQLSPLALLLLKALANALFKFLSGREGHPSNTQTRASMFKKLAYFQLLQTFFVTVIVGTVLDSLLMIIDSPKQLISMLGKSVPHQSTFFMSYVITLIGLDLTMELLCVEKLYLSLFRKFCKCGASSRAQESEHGAIFDPTRAMADCYLVMLVSFTFAIIAPVVCYVTGCYFTIAKLVYQQQGLYLYRTSKVSTGEFWPHLFRFTIIALVVSQLTLLGLLSLKRAVLPFLFVFALLIIILVYRHYMTKLYEPLGRHLPLIESLKLDHSRPYFSTEVASELYYQPLMKKCTFRKSVLEQSSTDEDIVQPLLG
;
A
#
# COMPACT_ATOMS: atom_id res chain seq x y z
N MET A 1 -21.25 12.00 -38.79
CA MET A 1 -21.05 11.02 -37.70
C MET A 1 -21.95 11.53 -36.61
N ASP A 2 -23.08 10.84 -36.42
CA ASP A 2 -24.29 11.40 -35.84
C ASP A 2 -24.05 12.07 -34.48
N GLU A 3 -24.62 13.26 -34.37
CA GLU A 3 -24.72 14.10 -33.19
C GLU A 3 -25.15 13.23 -32.01
N TYR A 4 -24.25 13.03 -31.05
CA TYR A 4 -24.50 12.29 -29.82
C TYR A 4 -25.38 13.17 -28.92
N ASP A 5 -26.64 13.36 -29.31
CA ASP A 5 -27.73 13.91 -28.51
C ASP A 5 -28.11 12.89 -27.41
N SER A 6 -27.13 12.53 -26.57
CA SER A 6 -27.40 11.77 -25.36
C SER A 6 -27.92 12.74 -24.31
N HIS A 7 -29.24 12.89 -24.27
CA HIS A 7 -29.93 13.48 -23.13
C HIS A 7 -29.36 12.91 -21.82
N PRO A 8 -28.74 13.70 -20.92
CA PRO A 8 -28.11 13.21 -19.70
C PRO A 8 -29.02 12.32 -18.84
N SER A 9 -30.31 12.63 -18.84
CA SER A 9 -31.37 11.85 -18.20
C SER A 9 -31.43 10.41 -18.73
N LYS A 10 -31.44 10.23 -20.05
CA LYS A 10 -31.46 8.93 -20.72
C LYS A 10 -30.18 8.13 -20.45
N THR A 11 -29.01 8.78 -20.43
CA THR A 11 -27.73 8.10 -20.14
C THR A 11 -27.70 7.51 -18.73
N ILE A 12 -28.18 8.25 -17.74
CA ILE A 12 -28.28 7.75 -16.36
C ILE A 12 -29.32 6.65 -16.25
N GLN A 13 -30.48 6.81 -16.90
CA GLN A 13 -31.52 5.79 -16.93
C GLN A 13 -31.00 4.48 -17.53
N ASN A 14 -30.28 4.56 -18.65
CA ASN A 14 -29.65 3.40 -19.28
C ASN A 14 -28.63 2.74 -18.34
N SER A 15 -27.76 3.54 -17.73
CA SER A 15 -26.77 3.04 -16.76
C SER A 15 -27.44 2.33 -15.58
N LEU A 16 -28.49 2.93 -14.99
CA LEU A 16 -29.23 2.33 -13.89
C LEU A 16 -29.98 1.06 -14.31
N SER A 17 -30.55 1.04 -15.52
CA SER A 17 -31.25 -0.13 -16.05
C SER A 17 -30.34 -1.33 -16.31
N ILE A 18 -29.05 -1.09 -16.58
CA ILE A 18 -28.06 -2.14 -16.83
C ILE A 18 -27.42 -2.59 -15.50
N TYR A 19 -26.89 -1.64 -14.73
CA TYR A 19 -26.07 -1.95 -13.55
C TYR A 19 -26.89 -2.18 -12.28
N GLY A 20 -28.11 -1.63 -12.20
CA GLY A 20 -29.04 -1.88 -11.09
C GLY A 20 -29.42 -3.35 -10.96
N PRO A 21 -29.94 -4.00 -12.03
CA PRO A 21 -30.21 -5.43 -12.01
C PRO A 21 -28.96 -6.28 -11.78
N LEU A 22 -27.80 -5.87 -12.32
CA LEU A 22 -26.53 -6.58 -12.11
C LEU A 22 -26.14 -6.61 -10.62
N LEU A 23 -26.34 -5.50 -9.90
CA LEU A 23 -26.17 -5.45 -8.46
C LEU A 23 -27.08 -6.45 -7.75
N CYS A 24 -28.39 -6.41 -8.05
CA CYS A 24 -29.37 -7.29 -7.43
C CYS A 24 -29.06 -8.77 -7.70
N ILE A 25 -28.76 -9.13 -8.94
CA ILE A 25 -28.35 -10.48 -9.34
C ILE A 25 -27.08 -10.88 -8.60
N GLY A 26 -26.10 -9.99 -8.49
CA GLY A 26 -24.86 -10.21 -7.75
C GLY A 26 -25.09 -10.58 -6.28
N PHE A 27 -25.97 -9.84 -5.59
CA PHE A 27 -26.34 -10.14 -4.21
C PHE A 27 -27.09 -11.47 -4.07
N VAL A 28 -28.00 -11.80 -5.00
CA VAL A 28 -28.71 -13.09 -5.00
C VAL A 28 -27.74 -14.24 -5.25
N LEU A 29 -26.85 -14.11 -6.23
CA LEU A 29 -25.80 -15.10 -6.51
C LEU A 29 -24.88 -15.28 -5.32
N PHE A 30 -24.53 -14.19 -4.63
CA PHE A 30 -23.73 -14.27 -3.41
C PHE A 30 -24.44 -15.06 -2.31
N GLU A 31 -25.74 -14.83 -2.07
CA GLU A 31 -26.50 -15.61 -1.08
C GLU A 31 -26.58 -17.11 -1.44
N VAL A 32 -26.83 -17.43 -2.71
CA VAL A 32 -26.87 -18.82 -3.19
C VAL A 32 -25.49 -19.48 -3.08
N ALA A 33 -24.43 -18.77 -3.47
CA ALA A 33 -23.07 -19.27 -3.39
C ALA A 33 -22.63 -19.46 -1.93
N ARG A 34 -23.00 -18.54 -1.04
CA ARG A 34 -22.67 -18.54 0.39
C ARG A 34 -23.23 -19.78 1.08
N THR A 35 -24.50 -20.09 0.87
CA THR A 35 -25.16 -21.27 1.47
C THR A 35 -24.55 -22.60 1.02
N ARG A 36 -23.98 -22.66 -0.20
CA ARG A 36 -23.38 -23.89 -0.75
C ARG A 36 -21.88 -24.04 -0.51
N LEU A 37 -21.10 -22.96 -0.46
CA LEU A 37 -19.62 -23.00 -0.46
C LEU A 37 -18.97 -22.80 0.92
N GLN A 38 -19.72 -22.42 1.96
CA GLN A 38 -19.13 -22.06 3.26
C GLN A 38 -18.80 -23.24 4.20
N HIS A 39 -19.14 -24.49 3.85
CA HIS A 39 -18.79 -25.66 4.67
C HIS A 39 -17.27 -25.84 4.88
N ASN A 40 -16.44 -25.27 3.98
CA ASN A 40 -14.97 -25.43 3.99
C ASN A 40 -14.16 -24.21 4.48
N ARG A 41 -14.78 -23.15 5.05
CA ARG A 41 -14.07 -21.93 5.51
C ARG A 41 -14.15 -21.71 7.03
N LYS A 42 -13.94 -22.77 7.82
CA LYS A 42 -13.77 -22.62 9.28
C LYS A 42 -12.34 -22.19 9.60
N ASP A 43 -12.11 -20.89 9.68
CA ASP A 43 -10.95 -20.38 10.43
C ASP A 43 -11.18 -20.69 11.91
N ARG A 44 -10.28 -21.46 12.53
CA ARG A 44 -10.41 -22.03 13.90
C ARG A 44 -10.62 -21.01 15.04
N GLY A 45 -10.59 -19.70 14.78
CA GLY A 45 -10.72 -18.63 15.78
C GLY A 45 -12.02 -17.81 15.75
N ARG A 46 -12.96 -18.03 14.81
CA ARG A 46 -14.17 -17.19 14.65
C ARG A 46 -15.48 -17.98 14.68
N VAL A 47 -15.60 -18.91 15.63
CA VAL A 47 -16.79 -19.77 15.80
C VAL A 47 -18.06 -18.95 16.08
N LEU A 48 -17.96 -17.88 16.88
CA LEU A 48 -19.09 -17.04 17.32
C LEU A 48 -19.89 -16.38 16.20
N TYR A 49 -19.22 -15.83 15.17
CA TYR A 49 -19.91 -15.18 14.03
C TYR A 49 -20.29 -16.16 12.93
N SER A 50 -19.74 -17.39 12.98
CA SER A 50 -20.03 -18.44 12.00
C SER A 50 -21.35 -19.15 12.30
N GLU A 51 -21.74 -19.29 13.58
CA GLU A 51 -22.95 -20.05 13.96
C GLU A 51 -24.26 -19.28 13.69
N ALA A 52 -24.29 -17.97 13.92
CA ALA A 52 -25.46 -17.09 13.69
C ALA A 52 -25.87 -16.92 12.20
N GLN A 53 -25.15 -17.57 11.28
CA GLN A 53 -25.26 -17.41 9.83
C GLN A 53 -26.31 -18.32 9.16
N HIS A 54 -26.65 -19.46 9.78
CA HIS A 54 -27.10 -20.63 9.01
C HIS A 54 -28.55 -20.58 8.48
N ASP A 55 -29.45 -19.80 9.09
CA ASP A 55 -30.89 -20.02 8.85
C ASP A 55 -31.66 -18.88 8.16
N ARG A 56 -31.05 -17.71 7.88
CA ARG A 56 -31.78 -16.55 7.32
C ARG A 56 -31.11 -15.91 6.10
N ILE A 57 -31.90 -15.70 5.03
CA ILE A 57 -31.52 -14.90 3.85
C ILE A 57 -31.15 -13.48 4.35
N PHE A 58 -30.00 -12.95 3.94
CA PHE A 58 -29.45 -11.67 4.40
C PHE A 58 -29.21 -11.55 5.93
N GLY A 59 -29.20 -12.66 6.67
CA GLY A 59 -28.97 -12.66 8.13
C GLY A 59 -27.60 -12.11 8.57
N TRP A 60 -26.63 -12.00 7.66
CA TRP A 60 -25.32 -11.42 7.92
C TRP A 60 -25.31 -9.88 7.97
N ILE A 61 -26.24 -9.20 7.29
CA ILE A 61 -26.30 -7.73 7.26
C ILE A 61 -26.43 -7.13 8.66
N PRO A 62 -27.39 -7.56 9.52
CA PRO A 62 -27.50 -7.03 10.87
C PRO A 62 -26.26 -7.35 11.73
N ILE A 63 -25.63 -8.52 11.52
CA ILE A 63 -24.39 -8.90 12.22
C ILE A 63 -23.25 -7.95 11.87
N VAL A 64 -23.07 -7.63 10.58
CA VAL A 64 -22.05 -6.68 10.12
C VAL A 64 -22.20 -5.31 10.80
N TYR A 65 -23.44 -4.86 10.98
CA TYR A 65 -23.73 -3.58 11.65
C TYR A 65 -23.67 -3.66 13.18
N SER A 66 -23.81 -4.85 13.79
CA SER A 66 -23.73 -5.02 15.25
C SER A 66 -22.29 -5.04 15.77
N VAL A 67 -21.32 -5.41 14.93
CA VAL A 67 -19.90 -5.46 15.34
C VAL A 67 -19.39 -4.05 15.68
N SER A 68 -18.89 -3.89 16.90
CA SER A 68 -18.37 -2.62 17.39
C SER A 68 -17.07 -2.21 16.68
N GLU A 69 -16.78 -0.91 16.58
CA GLU A 69 -15.54 -0.44 15.93
C GLU A 69 -14.26 -0.91 16.66
N SER A 70 -14.34 -1.20 17.96
CA SER A 70 -13.25 -1.81 18.73
C SER A 70 -13.00 -3.26 18.30
N GLU A 71 -14.04 -4.06 18.13
CA GLU A 71 -13.92 -5.44 17.62
C GLU A 71 -13.32 -5.43 16.20
N TRP A 72 -13.74 -4.50 15.35
CA TRP A 72 -13.16 -4.36 14.01
C TRP A 72 -11.66 -4.11 14.02
N MET A 73 -11.13 -3.43 15.05
CA MET A 73 -9.70 -3.18 15.19
C MET A 73 -8.94 -4.47 15.50
N ASP A 74 -9.50 -5.33 16.36
CA ASP A 74 -8.90 -6.61 16.74
C ASP A 74 -8.99 -7.63 15.59
N ILE A 75 -10.06 -7.57 14.80
CA ILE A 75 -10.28 -8.46 13.65
C ILE A 75 -9.44 -8.00 12.46
N CYS A 76 -9.67 -6.81 11.90
CA CYS A 76 -9.11 -6.43 10.61
C CYS A 76 -7.83 -5.58 10.70
N GLY A 77 -7.52 -5.05 11.87
CA GLY A 77 -6.41 -4.11 12.05
C GLY A 77 -6.77 -2.65 11.76
N PHE A 78 -5.85 -1.76 12.11
CA PHE A 78 -6.08 -0.32 12.17
C PHE A 78 -6.32 0.35 10.79
N ASP A 79 -5.62 -0.06 9.74
CA ASP A 79 -5.71 0.54 8.39
C ASP A 79 -7.06 0.23 7.74
N VAL A 80 -7.60 -0.96 7.99
CA VAL A 80 -8.93 -1.39 7.50
C VAL A 80 -10.03 -0.60 8.19
N VAL A 81 -9.93 -0.43 9.50
CA VAL A 81 -10.86 0.41 10.25
C VAL A 81 -10.79 1.87 9.77
N THR A 82 -9.58 2.34 9.46
CA THR A 82 -9.37 3.68 8.87
C THR A 82 -10.11 3.81 7.54
N TYR A 83 -10.07 2.78 6.69
CA TYR A 83 -10.85 2.74 5.45
C TYR A 83 -12.36 2.81 5.70
N PHE A 84 -12.89 2.01 6.64
CA PHE A 84 -14.32 2.03 6.97
C PHE A 84 -14.77 3.41 7.47
N ARG A 85 -13.94 4.10 8.26
CA ARG A 85 -14.24 5.46 8.73
C ARG A 85 -14.17 6.48 7.61
N TYR A 86 -13.26 6.30 6.66
CA TYR A 86 -13.19 7.13 5.46
C TYR A 86 -14.47 7.03 4.60
N LEU A 87 -15.01 5.82 4.42
CA LEU A 87 -16.32 5.61 3.79
C LEU A 87 -17.46 6.29 4.57
N GLN A 88 -17.44 6.22 5.91
CA GLN A 88 -18.42 6.91 6.74
C GLN A 88 -18.37 8.43 6.57
N LEU A 89 -17.17 8.99 6.42
CA LEU A 89 -16.97 10.41 6.20
C LEU A 89 -17.57 10.86 4.86
N GLY A 90 -17.34 10.11 3.78
CA GLY A 90 -18.00 10.34 2.49
C GLY A 90 -19.54 10.25 2.55
N ARG A 91 -20.06 9.28 3.31
CA ARG A 91 -21.51 9.14 3.56
C ARG A 91 -22.10 10.34 4.32
N LYS A 92 -21.44 10.79 5.39
CA LYS A 92 -21.89 11.97 6.18
C LYS A 92 -21.90 13.24 5.32
N PHE A 93 -20.87 13.44 4.50
CA PHE A 93 -20.80 14.57 3.57
C PHE A 93 -21.91 14.52 2.51
N SER A 94 -22.13 13.35 1.91
CA SER A 94 -23.19 13.16 0.91
C SER A 94 -24.57 13.43 1.50
N PHE A 95 -24.83 12.98 2.73
CA PHE A 95 -26.08 13.24 3.44
C PHE A 95 -26.33 14.74 3.67
N LEU A 96 -25.32 15.49 4.13
CA LEU A 96 -25.46 16.95 4.28
C LEU A 96 -25.73 17.63 2.94
N THR A 97 -25.08 17.18 1.86
CA THR A 97 -25.29 17.75 0.53
C THR A 97 -26.70 17.47 0.01
N ILE A 98 -27.26 16.28 0.27
CA ILE A 98 -28.65 15.92 -0.06
C ILE A 98 -29.66 16.78 0.71
N LEU A 99 -29.34 17.20 1.94
CA LEU A 99 -30.18 18.16 2.66
C LEU A 99 -30.08 19.56 2.04
N LEU A 100 -28.87 19.98 1.67
CA LEU A 100 -28.63 21.27 1.06
C LEU A 100 -29.20 21.39 -0.36
N SER A 101 -29.29 20.27 -1.10
CA SER A 101 -29.87 20.24 -2.43
C SER A 101 -31.37 20.57 -2.44
N LEU A 102 -32.08 20.40 -1.32
CA LEU A 102 -33.46 20.86 -1.17
C LEU A 102 -33.59 22.38 -1.36
N VAL A 103 -32.55 23.13 -1.03
CA VAL A 103 -32.48 24.60 -1.23
C VAL A 103 -31.89 24.93 -2.61
N LEU A 104 -30.85 24.20 -3.05
CA LEU A 104 -30.18 24.47 -4.32
C LEU A 104 -31.03 24.13 -5.54
N PHE A 105 -31.81 23.04 -5.52
CA PHE A 105 -32.61 22.62 -6.67
C PHE A 105 -33.68 23.65 -7.08
N PRO A 106 -34.51 24.20 -6.17
CA PRO A 106 -35.43 25.28 -6.52
C PRO A 106 -34.71 26.52 -7.07
N LEU A 107 -33.56 26.87 -6.50
CA LEU A 107 -32.77 28.03 -6.97
C LEU A 107 -32.24 27.83 -8.40
N TYR A 108 -31.80 26.61 -8.72
CA TYR A 108 -31.33 26.24 -10.06
C TYR A 108 -32.48 26.20 -11.06
N ALA A 109 -33.58 25.53 -10.71
CA ALA A 109 -34.75 25.35 -11.57
C ALA A 109 -35.50 26.66 -11.87
N THR A 110 -35.48 27.63 -10.95
CA THR A 110 -36.16 28.92 -11.13
C THR A 110 -35.35 29.92 -11.96
N SER A 111 -34.12 29.60 -12.37
CA SER A 111 -33.33 30.48 -13.25
C SER A 111 -33.90 30.46 -14.69
N VAL A 112 -34.12 31.63 -15.29
CA VAL A 112 -35.14 31.89 -16.35
C VAL A 112 -34.92 31.21 -17.72
N HIS A 113 -36.05 30.82 -18.35
CA HIS A 113 -36.34 30.39 -19.74
C HIS A 113 -35.49 29.23 -20.28
N HIS A 114 -35.84 28.03 -19.84
CA HIS A 114 -35.55 26.83 -20.60
C HIS A 114 -36.53 26.72 -21.76
N SER A 115 -36.03 26.61 -22.98
CA SER A 115 -36.81 25.95 -24.03
C SER A 115 -37.16 24.53 -23.56
N ASP A 116 -38.31 24.00 -23.94
CA ASP A 116 -38.74 22.63 -23.60
C ASP A 116 -37.75 21.55 -24.06
N THR A 117 -36.77 21.93 -24.89
CA THR A 117 -35.70 21.08 -25.43
C THR A 117 -34.54 20.79 -24.45
N VAL A 118 -34.38 21.52 -23.34
CA VAL A 118 -33.26 21.29 -22.41
C VAL A 118 -33.60 20.20 -21.41
N ASP A 119 -32.69 19.25 -21.22
CA ASP A 119 -32.84 18.15 -20.26
C ASP A 119 -33.14 18.59 -18.83
N PRO A 120 -34.04 17.88 -18.12
CA PRO A 120 -34.41 18.22 -16.75
C PRO A 120 -33.21 18.15 -15.78
N LEU A 121 -32.27 17.23 -16.02
CA LEU A 121 -31.08 17.09 -15.18
C LEU A 121 -30.13 18.29 -15.30
N THR A 122 -29.99 18.82 -16.51
CA THR A 122 -29.14 19.99 -16.79
C THR A 122 -29.73 21.25 -16.14
N LYS A 123 -31.07 21.35 -16.03
CA LYS A 123 -31.76 22.44 -15.31
C LYS A 123 -31.39 22.50 -13.82
N LEU A 124 -31.05 21.36 -13.23
CA LEU A 124 -30.68 21.21 -11.81
C LEU A 124 -29.17 21.41 -11.55
N THR A 125 -28.45 22.10 -12.43
CA THR A 125 -27.01 22.36 -12.29
C THR A 125 -26.70 23.86 -12.27
N LEU A 126 -25.56 24.23 -11.69
CA LEU A 126 -25.07 25.62 -11.70
C LEU A 126 -24.88 26.20 -13.11
N ALA A 127 -24.77 25.34 -14.14
CA ALA A 127 -24.62 25.76 -15.52
C ALA A 127 -25.79 26.64 -16.01
N SER A 128 -27.01 26.37 -15.52
CA SER A 128 -28.24 27.03 -15.95
C SER A 128 -28.35 28.50 -15.51
N MET A 129 -27.65 28.90 -14.45
CA MET A 129 -27.76 30.26 -13.91
C MET A 129 -27.27 31.34 -14.87
N ARG A 130 -27.82 32.55 -14.76
CA ARG A 130 -27.39 33.72 -15.55
C ARG A 130 -26.06 34.30 -15.06
N MET A 131 -25.43 35.12 -15.90
CA MET A 131 -24.25 35.91 -15.51
C MET A 131 -24.66 36.94 -14.45
N ASN A 132 -23.84 37.11 -13.41
CA ASN A 132 -24.00 38.07 -12.32
C ASN A 132 -25.37 38.04 -11.61
N ASP A 133 -25.95 36.84 -11.45
CA ASP A 133 -27.21 36.65 -10.70
C ASP A 133 -26.96 36.66 -9.19
N SER A 134 -27.85 37.28 -8.41
CA SER A 134 -27.77 37.31 -6.94
C SER A 134 -27.89 35.92 -6.32
N ARG A 135 -28.51 34.97 -7.03
CA ARG A 135 -28.65 33.56 -6.60
C ARG A 135 -27.31 32.82 -6.48
N LEU A 136 -26.24 33.33 -7.10
CA LEU A 136 -24.90 32.76 -6.96
C LEU A 136 -24.38 32.82 -5.51
N TRP A 137 -24.92 33.73 -4.69
CA TRP A 137 -24.61 33.78 -3.25
C TRP A 137 -25.02 32.51 -2.51
N ALA A 138 -26.08 31.81 -2.95
CA ALA A 138 -26.46 30.53 -2.37
C ALA A 138 -25.37 29.47 -2.57
N CYS A 139 -24.64 29.51 -3.69
CA CYS A 139 -23.52 28.61 -3.96
C CYS A 139 -22.32 28.90 -3.05
N VAL A 140 -22.09 30.17 -2.73
CA VAL A 140 -21.05 30.59 -1.78
C VAL A 140 -21.41 30.13 -0.37
N ILE A 141 -22.64 30.40 0.08
CA ILE A 141 -23.09 29.95 1.41
C ILE A 141 -23.00 28.43 1.51
N ALA A 142 -23.44 27.72 0.47
CA ALA A 142 -23.31 26.27 0.37
C ALA A 142 -21.86 25.79 0.46
N SER A 143 -20.92 26.46 -0.22
CA SER A 143 -19.49 26.08 -0.18
C SER A 143 -18.91 26.25 1.22
N TYR A 144 -19.23 27.32 1.92
CA TYR A 144 -18.80 27.54 3.30
C TYR A 144 -19.36 26.49 4.25
N ILE A 145 -20.65 26.14 4.14
CA ILE A 145 -21.27 25.09 4.95
C ILE A 145 -20.62 23.74 4.69
N LEU A 146 -20.49 23.32 3.43
CA LEU A 146 -19.93 22.02 3.06
C LEU A 146 -18.45 21.89 3.41
N CYS A 147 -17.63 22.90 3.11
CA CYS A 147 -16.21 22.90 3.45
C CYS A 147 -16.00 23.00 4.97
N GLY A 148 -16.77 23.83 5.67
CA GLY A 148 -16.73 23.95 7.12
C GLY A 148 -17.08 22.63 7.82
N PHE A 149 -18.15 21.98 7.37
CA PHE A 149 -18.55 20.66 7.87
C PHE A 149 -17.49 19.60 7.59
N MET A 150 -16.91 19.58 6.39
CA MET A 150 -15.87 18.62 6.04
C MET A 150 -14.58 18.83 6.85
N MET A 151 -14.15 20.08 7.06
CA MET A 151 -13.02 20.41 7.94
C MET A 151 -13.29 20.04 9.40
N TYR A 152 -14.54 20.18 9.88
CA TYR A 152 -14.96 19.69 11.18
C TYR A 152 -14.84 18.16 11.27
N LEU A 153 -15.42 17.43 10.31
CA LEU A 153 -15.33 15.97 10.28
C LEU A 153 -13.89 15.47 10.22
N LEU A 154 -13.04 16.08 9.37
CA LEU A 154 -11.63 15.73 9.28
C LEU A 154 -10.90 15.91 10.61
N ARG A 155 -11.19 16.99 11.35
CA ARG A 155 -10.58 17.22 12.67
C ARG A 155 -10.99 16.14 13.66
N GLU A 156 -12.28 15.84 13.76
CA GLU A 156 -12.80 14.80 14.66
C GLU A 156 -12.19 13.43 14.33
N GLU A 157 -12.14 13.09 13.04
CA GLU A 157 -11.52 11.85 12.59
C GLU A 157 -10.02 11.82 12.87
N TYR A 158 -9.30 12.94 12.76
CA TYR A 158 -7.88 13.01 13.10
C TYR A 158 -7.63 12.80 14.60
N ILE A 159 -8.47 13.37 15.46
CA ILE A 159 -8.41 13.16 16.92
C ILE A 159 -8.68 11.69 17.26
N VAL A 160 -9.66 11.06 16.59
CA VAL A 160 -9.93 9.63 16.77
C VAL A 160 -8.76 8.77 16.27
N TYR A 161 -8.20 9.09 15.10
CA TYR A 161 -7.00 8.44 14.56
C TYR A 161 -5.86 8.51 15.57
N LEU A 162 -5.57 9.68 16.14
CA LEU A 162 -4.50 9.84 17.12
C LEU A 162 -4.72 8.98 18.36
N ARG A 163 -5.92 9.04 18.97
CA ARG A 163 -6.23 8.21 20.14
C ARG A 163 -6.00 6.72 19.86
N ARG A 164 -6.38 6.26 18.67
CA ARG A 164 -6.20 4.86 18.26
C ARG A 164 -4.75 4.52 17.95
N ARG A 165 -4.04 5.43 17.31
CA ARG A 165 -2.60 5.31 17.03
C ARG A 165 -1.81 5.22 18.34
N HIS A 166 -2.12 6.06 19.33
CA HIS A 166 -1.53 5.98 20.68
C HIS A 166 -1.89 4.67 21.38
N ARG A 167 -3.14 4.22 21.29
CA ARG A 167 -3.54 2.91 21.84
C ARG A 167 -2.79 1.75 21.17
N ALA A 168 -2.62 1.77 19.85
CA ALA A 168 -1.85 0.76 19.12
C ALA A 168 -0.36 0.80 19.53
N LEU A 169 0.20 2.00 19.73
CA LEU A 169 1.54 2.21 20.27
C LEU A 169 1.67 1.91 21.77
N SER A 170 0.57 1.67 22.47
CA SER A 170 0.53 1.28 23.88
C SER A 170 0.14 -0.19 24.09
N VAL A 171 -0.05 -0.99 23.03
CA VAL A 171 -0.29 -2.45 23.17
C VAL A 171 1.04 -3.17 23.35
N ASN A 172 1.25 -3.91 24.44
CA ASN A 172 2.53 -4.57 24.71
C ASN A 172 2.95 -5.48 23.54
N SER A 173 3.98 -5.08 22.80
CA SER A 173 4.46 -5.73 21.58
C SER A 173 5.97 -5.57 21.47
N PRO A 174 6.70 -6.59 20.97
CA PRO A 174 8.16 -6.54 20.79
C PRO A 174 8.60 -5.40 19.86
N ALA A 175 7.72 -4.92 18.97
CA ALA A 175 7.97 -3.76 18.10
C ALA A 175 8.12 -2.42 18.83
N GLN A 176 7.54 -2.29 20.03
CA GLN A 176 7.66 -1.05 20.80
C GLN A 176 9.03 -0.91 21.48
N TYR A 177 9.64 -2.05 21.83
CA TYR A 177 10.93 -2.11 22.48
C TYR A 177 12.10 -2.19 21.50
N THR A 178 11.82 -2.34 20.21
CA THR A 178 12.85 -2.55 19.18
C THR A 178 12.90 -1.37 18.21
N VAL A 179 14.11 -0.95 17.87
CA VAL A 179 14.38 0.06 16.85
C VAL A 179 15.12 -0.56 15.67
N LEU A 180 14.84 -0.05 14.48
CA LEU A 180 15.59 -0.33 13.27
C LEU A 180 16.58 0.82 13.02
N LEU A 181 17.86 0.50 13.01
CA LEU A 181 18.92 1.40 12.60
C LEU A 181 19.19 1.24 11.11
N HIS A 182 19.39 2.38 10.44
CA HIS A 182 19.87 2.46 9.07
C HIS A 182 21.22 3.19 9.01
N ASP A 183 22.05 2.79 8.03
CA ASP A 183 23.32 3.42 7.70
C ASP A 183 24.29 3.51 8.89
N ILE A 184 24.51 2.37 9.55
CA ILE A 184 25.46 2.23 10.66
C ILE A 184 26.90 2.40 10.13
N PRO A 185 27.74 3.25 10.76
CA PRO A 185 29.15 3.35 10.43
C PRO A 185 29.89 2.01 10.52
N GLN A 186 30.89 1.80 9.66
CA GLN A 186 31.63 0.54 9.60
C GLN A 186 32.27 0.16 10.94
N ASP A 187 32.68 1.14 11.74
CA ASP A 187 33.29 0.94 13.07
C ASP A 187 32.31 0.35 14.10
N LEU A 188 31.01 0.60 13.93
CA LEU A 188 29.93 0.15 14.82
C LEU A 188 29.19 -1.08 14.26
N LEU A 189 29.66 -1.63 13.15
CA LEU A 189 29.04 -2.73 12.41
C LEU A 189 29.40 -4.10 13.03
N ASN A 190 29.35 -4.16 14.36
CA ASN A 190 29.52 -5.34 15.19
C ASN A 190 28.52 -5.30 16.34
N GLU A 191 27.85 -6.42 16.64
CA GLU A 191 26.83 -6.50 17.70
C GLU A 191 27.39 -6.05 19.06
N LYS A 192 28.61 -6.48 19.41
CA LYS A 192 29.27 -6.07 20.67
C LYS A 192 29.57 -4.58 20.71
N ALA A 193 30.03 -4.02 19.59
CA ALA A 193 30.35 -2.59 19.49
C ALA A 193 29.09 -1.72 19.57
N LEU A 194 28.00 -2.16 18.92
CA LEU A 194 26.71 -1.47 18.94
C LEU A 194 26.09 -1.51 20.34
N ILE A 195 26.17 -2.66 21.02
CA ILE A 195 25.75 -2.77 22.43
C ILE A 195 26.59 -1.83 23.30
N SER A 196 27.92 -1.80 23.13
CA SER A 196 28.80 -0.90 23.90
C SER A 196 28.52 0.58 23.62
N TYR A 197 28.19 0.94 22.38
CA TYR A 197 27.81 2.30 22.00
C TYR A 197 26.53 2.72 22.72
N PHE A 198 25.47 1.92 22.61
CA PHE A 198 24.22 2.24 23.26
C PHE A 198 24.34 2.16 24.78
N SER A 199 25.16 1.27 25.36
CA SER A 199 25.27 1.12 26.81
C SER A 199 25.93 2.34 27.46
N LYS A 200 26.76 3.06 26.70
CA LYS A 200 27.31 4.36 27.10
C LYS A 200 26.25 5.46 27.11
N LEU A 201 25.28 5.41 26.20
CA LEU A 201 24.18 6.38 26.11
C LEU A 201 23.03 6.08 27.07
N PHE A 202 22.67 4.81 27.20
CA PHE A 202 21.54 4.30 27.98
C PHE A 202 22.04 3.14 28.87
N PRO A 203 22.55 3.42 30.08
CA PRO A 203 23.12 2.40 30.95
C PRO A 203 22.05 1.39 31.40
N ASN A 204 22.37 0.09 31.31
CA ASN A 204 21.53 -1.04 31.75
C ASN A 204 20.17 -1.19 31.04
N VAL A 205 19.94 -0.51 29.90
CA VAL A 205 18.66 -0.58 29.19
C VAL A 205 18.72 -1.44 27.92
N ILE A 206 19.89 -1.71 27.36
CA ILE A 206 19.98 -2.53 26.14
C ILE A 206 19.96 -4.00 26.49
N SER A 207 19.06 -4.73 25.86
CA SER A 207 19.01 -6.19 25.96
C SER A 207 19.86 -6.83 24.86
N ARG A 208 19.56 -6.54 23.59
CA ARG A 208 20.22 -7.19 22.45
C ARG A 208 20.31 -6.29 21.23
N ALA A 209 21.35 -6.51 20.43
CA ALA A 209 21.49 -5.93 19.11
C ALA A 209 21.69 -7.06 18.08
N HIS A 210 20.98 -6.97 16.95
CA HIS A 210 21.05 -7.93 15.86
C HIS A 210 21.36 -7.21 14.55
N ILE A 211 22.52 -7.48 13.95
CA ILE A 211 22.88 -6.92 12.65
C ILE A 211 22.20 -7.72 11.54
N VAL A 212 21.60 -7.02 10.59
CA VAL A 212 20.95 -7.66 9.46
C VAL A 212 22.00 -8.07 8.43
N LEU A 213 21.91 -9.30 7.96
CA LEU A 213 22.82 -9.88 6.98
C LEU A 213 22.20 -9.80 5.58
N ASP A 214 23.01 -9.62 4.55
CA ASP A 214 22.57 -9.74 3.16
C ASP A 214 22.36 -11.21 2.82
N GLY A 215 21.10 -11.65 2.95
CA GLY A 215 20.66 -13.02 2.76
C GLY A 215 20.15 -13.33 1.36
N ARG A 216 20.28 -12.45 0.36
CA ARG A 216 19.60 -12.60 -0.96
C ARG A 216 19.86 -13.93 -1.65
N LYS A 217 21.10 -14.42 -1.57
CA LYS A 217 21.46 -15.73 -2.12
C LYS A 217 20.74 -16.87 -1.39
N LEU A 218 20.63 -16.75 -0.07
CA LEU A 218 19.90 -17.70 0.77
C LEU A 218 18.38 -17.63 0.50
N ASP A 219 17.83 -16.44 0.26
CA ASP A 219 16.43 -16.24 -0.13
C ASP A 219 16.10 -17.03 -1.40
N ILE A 220 16.91 -16.90 -2.45
CA ILE A 220 16.73 -17.62 -3.72
C ILE A 220 16.77 -19.13 -3.49
N LEU A 221 17.75 -19.62 -2.71
CA LEU A 221 17.88 -21.06 -2.44
C LEU A 221 16.69 -21.62 -1.64
N ILE A 222 16.10 -20.82 -0.75
CA ILE A 222 14.95 -21.27 0.06
C ILE A 222 13.66 -21.21 -0.75
N GLU A 223 13.47 -20.22 -1.62
CA GLU A 223 12.37 -20.21 -2.59
C GLU A 223 12.43 -21.45 -3.50
N GLU A 224 13.62 -21.80 -3.98
CA GLU A 224 13.84 -23.04 -4.72
C GLU A 224 13.51 -24.28 -3.88
N GLN A 225 13.86 -24.29 -2.59
CA GLN A 225 13.57 -25.41 -1.69
C GLN A 225 12.08 -25.59 -1.48
N GLN A 226 11.36 -24.49 -1.23
CA GLN A 226 9.91 -24.50 -1.09
C GLN A 226 9.23 -25.01 -2.36
N LYS A 227 9.70 -24.57 -3.53
CA LYS A 227 9.18 -25.04 -4.81
C LYS A 227 9.37 -26.55 -4.99
N ILE A 228 10.55 -27.08 -4.66
CA ILE A 228 10.83 -28.53 -4.73
C ILE A 228 9.98 -29.31 -3.71
N GLN A 229 9.86 -28.81 -2.48
CA GLN A 229 9.08 -29.47 -1.43
C GLN A 229 7.60 -29.58 -1.83
N GLN A 230 7.07 -28.53 -2.43
CA GLN A 230 5.71 -28.52 -2.98
C GLN A 230 5.55 -29.44 -4.20
N GLU A 231 6.53 -29.50 -5.10
CA GLU A 231 6.55 -30.45 -6.21
C GLU A 231 6.56 -31.90 -5.68
N LEU A 232 7.26 -32.14 -4.58
CA LEU A 232 7.34 -33.43 -3.90
C LEU A 232 6.03 -33.82 -3.21
N GLU A 233 5.41 -32.91 -2.46
CA GLU A 233 4.08 -33.11 -1.85
C GLU A 233 3.01 -33.40 -2.93
N ALA A 234 3.03 -32.67 -4.04
CA ALA A 234 2.11 -32.91 -5.16
C ALA A 234 2.32 -34.30 -5.77
N ALA A 235 3.57 -34.70 -6.01
CA ALA A 235 3.90 -36.02 -6.55
C ALA A 235 3.52 -37.16 -5.59
N GLN A 236 3.68 -36.96 -4.28
CA GLN A 236 3.27 -37.91 -3.25
C GLN A 236 1.75 -38.08 -3.20
N LEU A 237 0.99 -36.99 -3.22
CA LEU A 237 -0.47 -37.01 -3.24
C LEU A 237 -1.01 -37.73 -4.49
N ASP A 238 -0.39 -37.51 -5.65
CA ASP A 238 -0.77 -38.21 -6.89
C ASP A 238 -0.53 -39.73 -6.76
N CYS A 239 0.57 -40.16 -6.13
CA CYS A 239 0.84 -41.58 -5.86
C CYS A 239 -0.13 -42.17 -4.84
N GLU A 240 -0.43 -41.45 -3.77
CA GLU A 240 -1.37 -41.87 -2.72
C GLU A 240 -2.80 -41.97 -3.26
N TYR A 241 -3.20 -41.18 -4.25
CA TYR A 241 -4.51 -41.29 -4.90
C TYR A 241 -4.63 -42.47 -5.89
N ASP A 242 -3.51 -42.86 -6.52
CA ASP A 242 -3.46 -43.98 -7.46
C ASP A 242 -3.46 -45.36 -6.76
N HIS A 243 -3.04 -45.44 -5.48
CA HIS A 243 -2.97 -46.67 -4.70
C HIS A 243 -4.28 -47.21 -4.06
N PRO A 244 -5.27 -46.42 -3.57
CA PRO A 244 -6.51 -46.94 -3.00
C PRO A 244 -7.43 -47.58 -4.06
N ALA A 245 -7.23 -47.31 -5.35
CA ALA A 245 -7.94 -47.99 -6.43
C ALA A 245 -7.52 -49.46 -6.63
N LYS A 246 -6.51 -49.95 -5.90
CA LYS A 246 -5.97 -51.32 -6.02
C LYS A 246 -5.95 -52.10 -4.70
N GLN A 247 -6.70 -51.68 -3.69
CA GLN A 247 -6.81 -52.43 -2.42
C GLN A 247 -7.93 -53.48 -2.45
N SER A 248 -7.98 -54.28 -3.52
CA SER A 248 -8.90 -55.43 -3.63
C SER A 248 -8.28 -56.65 -4.31
N ARG A 249 -6.95 -56.82 -4.24
CA ARG A 249 -6.28 -58.11 -4.49
C ARG A 249 -4.88 -58.10 -3.90
N LEU A 250 -4.79 -58.51 -2.63
CA LEU A 250 -3.59 -59.15 -2.10
C LEU A 250 -3.42 -60.48 -2.85
N ILE A 251 -2.29 -60.65 -3.53
CA ILE A 251 -1.53 -61.91 -3.67
C ILE A 251 -0.25 -61.59 -4.48
N GLU A 252 0.86 -61.97 -3.86
CA GLU A 252 2.17 -62.33 -4.41
C GLU A 252 3.07 -61.30 -5.12
N PHE A 253 4.25 -61.19 -4.51
CA PHE A 253 5.54 -60.91 -5.13
C PHE A 253 5.70 -61.65 -6.47
N ALA A 254 5.41 -60.98 -7.57
CA ALA A 254 6.00 -61.28 -8.86
C ALA A 254 6.04 -59.98 -9.68
N CYS A 255 7.26 -59.55 -9.99
CA CYS A 255 7.57 -58.49 -10.92
C CYS A 255 6.76 -58.67 -12.22
N CYS A 256 5.98 -57.67 -12.62
CA CYS A 256 5.29 -57.65 -13.91
C CYS A 256 5.67 -56.43 -14.75
N PRO A 257 5.76 -56.56 -16.09
CA PRO A 257 6.63 -55.78 -16.96
C PRO A 257 5.91 -54.62 -17.67
N SER A 258 4.93 -53.99 -17.02
CA SER A 258 4.27 -52.79 -17.56
C SER A 258 4.92 -51.52 -17.00
N VAL A 259 6.09 -51.21 -17.54
CA VAL A 259 7.02 -50.11 -17.18
C VAL A 259 6.44 -48.69 -17.40
N ALA A 260 5.18 -48.54 -17.81
CA ALA A 260 4.63 -47.24 -18.20
C ALA A 260 4.11 -46.35 -17.05
N LYS A 261 3.83 -46.89 -15.85
CA LYS A 261 3.29 -46.10 -14.71
C LYS A 261 4.20 -45.98 -13.49
N CYS A 262 5.31 -46.70 -13.44
CA CYS A 262 6.37 -46.52 -12.43
C CYS A 262 7.40 -45.43 -12.80
N ARG A 263 7.11 -44.59 -13.81
CA ARG A 263 8.00 -43.48 -14.20
C ARG A 263 8.04 -42.36 -13.14
N ASN A 264 7.03 -42.28 -12.27
CA ASN A 264 6.97 -41.27 -11.21
C ASN A 264 7.84 -41.61 -9.98
N SER A 265 8.17 -42.87 -9.68
CA SER A 265 9.02 -43.17 -8.50
C SER A 265 10.49 -42.78 -8.71
N GLN A 266 11.01 -42.92 -9.94
CA GLN A 266 12.31 -42.35 -10.32
C GLN A 266 12.27 -40.81 -10.22
N SER A 267 11.19 -40.16 -10.66
CA SER A 267 11.05 -38.70 -10.55
C SER A 267 10.98 -38.21 -9.09
N ILE A 268 10.36 -38.98 -8.19
CA ILE A 268 10.32 -38.68 -6.75
C ILE A 268 11.71 -38.83 -6.14
N GLY A 269 12.45 -39.90 -6.50
CA GLY A 269 13.85 -40.09 -6.12
C GLY A 269 14.73 -38.91 -6.54
N ASP A 270 14.59 -38.45 -7.79
CA ASP A 270 15.32 -37.28 -8.32
C ASP A 270 14.97 -35.99 -7.56
N LEU A 271 13.69 -35.77 -7.23
CA LEU A 271 13.23 -34.63 -6.44
C LEU A 271 13.77 -34.67 -5.00
N TYR A 272 13.79 -35.85 -4.37
CA TYR A 272 14.41 -36.04 -3.06
C TYR A 272 15.91 -35.75 -3.10
N GLU A 273 16.62 -36.22 -4.12
CA GLU A 273 18.04 -35.96 -4.25
C GLU A 273 18.32 -34.48 -4.50
N LYS A 274 17.51 -33.82 -5.33
CA LYS A 274 17.55 -32.36 -5.55
C LYS A 274 17.32 -31.59 -4.25
N SER A 275 16.32 -31.98 -3.44
CA SER A 275 16.05 -31.41 -2.11
C SER A 275 17.23 -31.58 -1.16
N ARG A 276 17.84 -32.78 -1.11
CA ARG A 276 19.05 -33.04 -0.29
C ARG A 276 20.24 -32.17 -0.71
N ARG A 277 20.52 -32.08 -2.02
CA ARG A 277 21.61 -31.22 -2.55
C ARG A 277 21.39 -29.75 -2.20
N LEU A 278 20.15 -29.29 -2.30
CA LEU A 278 19.79 -27.92 -1.95
C LEU A 278 19.92 -27.66 -0.44
N CYS A 279 19.49 -28.58 0.41
CA CYS A 279 19.68 -28.50 1.87
C CYS A 279 21.16 -28.40 2.27
N ARG A 280 22.05 -29.17 1.61
CA ARG A 280 23.51 -29.04 1.83
C ARG A 280 24.03 -27.67 1.43
N THR A 281 23.50 -27.10 0.34
CA THR A 281 23.89 -25.76 -0.14
C THR A 281 23.42 -24.67 0.83
N ILE A 282 22.17 -24.74 1.28
CA ILE A 282 21.59 -23.84 2.29
C ILE A 282 22.40 -23.91 3.58
N SER A 283 22.73 -25.10 4.08
CA SER A 283 23.54 -25.27 5.29
C SER A 283 24.94 -24.65 5.15
N LYS A 284 25.59 -24.83 3.99
CA LYS A 284 26.88 -24.19 3.70
C LYS A 284 26.79 -22.66 3.69
N GLU A 285 25.78 -22.08 3.04
CA GLU A 285 25.59 -20.63 3.01
C GLU A 285 25.20 -20.08 4.39
N LEU A 286 24.38 -20.79 5.17
CA LEU A 286 24.06 -20.43 6.54
C LEU A 286 25.31 -20.39 7.41
N HIS A 287 26.16 -21.43 7.33
CA HIS A 287 27.39 -21.48 8.09
C HIS A 287 28.35 -20.34 7.70
N ARG A 288 28.38 -19.96 6.42
CA ARG A 288 29.12 -18.77 5.96
C ARG A 288 28.58 -17.47 6.58
N LEU A 289 27.26 -17.31 6.64
CA LEU A 289 26.61 -16.14 7.24
C LEU A 289 26.83 -16.08 8.77
N GLU A 290 26.72 -17.21 9.47
CA GLU A 290 27.03 -17.31 10.90
C GLU A 290 28.49 -16.97 11.18
N LYS A 291 29.42 -17.46 10.35
CA LYS A 291 30.83 -17.12 10.47
C LYS A 291 31.08 -15.63 10.25
N ALA A 292 30.44 -15.04 9.23
CA ALA A 292 30.51 -13.60 8.97
C ALA A 292 29.94 -12.75 10.13
N LYS A 293 29.04 -13.30 10.96
CA LYS A 293 28.54 -12.66 12.18
C LYS A 293 29.55 -12.72 13.34
N VAL A 294 30.28 -13.83 13.48
CA VAL A 294 31.21 -14.08 14.60
C VAL A 294 32.61 -13.50 14.39
N ASP A 295 33.06 -13.33 13.15
CA ASP A 295 34.41 -12.84 12.86
C ASP A 295 34.60 -11.37 13.35
N ASP A 296 35.09 -11.24 14.59
CA ASP A 296 35.53 -10.00 15.27
C ASP A 296 36.83 -9.44 14.62
N LYS A 297 37.51 -10.23 13.78
CA LYS A 297 38.82 -9.89 13.22
C LYS A 297 38.76 -8.75 12.20
N ALA A 298 37.64 -8.54 11.52
CA ALA A 298 37.47 -7.41 10.59
C ALA A 298 37.56 -6.04 11.29
N ALA A 299 37.06 -5.94 12.53
CA ALA A 299 37.20 -4.71 13.35
C ALA A 299 38.57 -4.62 14.06
N THR A 300 39.24 -5.75 14.27
CA THR A 300 40.49 -5.82 15.05
C THR A 300 41.73 -5.47 14.22
N TYR A 301 41.72 -5.65 12.89
CA TYR A 301 42.85 -5.28 12.04
C TYR A 301 43.05 -3.77 11.87
N VAL A 302 42.01 -2.95 12.08
CA VAL A 302 42.17 -1.49 12.18
C VAL A 302 42.82 -1.12 13.52
N ARG A 303 42.50 -1.85 14.60
CA ARG A 303 43.08 -1.61 15.93
C ARG A 303 44.57 -1.98 16.04
N LYS A 304 45.10 -2.84 15.16
CA LYS A 304 46.55 -3.11 15.07
C LYS A 304 47.33 -2.13 14.20
N GLY A 305 46.64 -1.21 13.51
CA GLY A 305 47.24 -0.07 12.81
C GLY A 305 47.28 1.21 13.65
N SER A 306 46.88 1.18 14.92
CA SER A 306 46.96 2.34 15.81
C SER A 306 47.32 1.92 17.23
N TYR A 307 48.41 2.52 17.71
CA TYR A 307 48.99 2.44 19.06
C TYR A 307 49.82 1.19 19.35
N SER A 308 51.06 1.17 18.83
CA SER A 308 52.17 0.56 19.57
C SER A 308 52.49 1.47 20.76
N ALA A 309 52.33 0.93 21.96
CA ALA A 309 52.56 1.62 23.23
C ALA A 309 53.97 2.24 23.30
N ALA A 310 54.04 3.55 23.53
CA ALA A 310 55.26 4.20 23.98
C ALA A 310 55.43 3.95 25.50
N LYS A 311 56.60 3.44 25.89
CA LYS A 311 57.03 3.24 27.28
C LYS A 311 57.04 4.56 28.07
N PRO A 312 56.89 4.51 29.41
CA PRO A 312 56.88 5.72 30.23
C PRO A 312 58.32 6.24 30.41
N GLY A 313 58.51 7.55 30.26
CA GLY A 313 59.78 8.24 30.48
C GLY A 313 59.58 9.71 30.81
N HIS A 314 59.81 10.02 32.09
CA HIS A 314 60.19 11.28 32.74
C HIS A 314 59.35 12.56 32.62
N ASP A 315 59.01 13.06 33.82
CA ASP A 315 59.00 14.43 34.35
C ASP A 315 58.89 15.61 33.38
N ILE A 316 57.94 16.50 33.67
CA ILE A 316 58.23 17.88 34.08
C ILE A 316 56.98 18.43 34.80
N SER A 317 57.16 18.68 36.09
CA SER A 317 56.37 19.63 36.86
C SER A 317 56.60 21.05 36.34
N SER A 318 55.55 21.80 36.01
CA SER A 318 55.42 23.21 36.42
C SER A 318 54.21 23.88 35.78
N MET A 319 53.64 24.82 36.55
CA MET A 319 52.74 25.92 36.18
C MET A 319 51.24 25.68 36.37
N LEU A 320 50.84 25.88 37.64
CA LEU A 320 49.58 26.52 38.00
C LEU A 320 49.46 27.90 37.31
N HIS A 321 48.29 28.25 36.80
CA HIS A 321 47.39 29.28 37.37
C HIS A 321 46.35 29.83 36.37
N SER A 322 45.09 29.79 36.82
CA SER A 322 44.01 30.78 36.77
C SER A 322 43.67 31.59 35.50
N THR A 323 42.33 31.72 35.34
CA THR A 323 41.53 32.79 34.72
C THR A 323 41.04 32.59 33.28
N SER A 324 39.72 32.48 33.16
CA SER A 324 38.87 33.00 32.08
C SER A 324 38.37 34.41 32.47
N PRO A 325 37.63 35.19 31.65
CA PRO A 325 37.12 34.92 30.29
C PRO A 325 37.22 36.11 29.28
N LEU A 326 36.94 35.81 28.00
CA LEU A 326 36.35 36.69 26.96
C LEU A 326 37.14 37.92 26.45
N GLU A 327 37.83 37.77 25.31
CA GLU A 327 37.61 38.57 24.09
C GLU A 327 38.44 37.98 22.94
N TYR A 328 37.78 37.23 22.07
CA TYR A 328 38.32 36.62 20.85
C TYR A 328 37.28 36.88 19.78
N LEU A 329 37.70 37.38 18.61
CA LEU A 329 37.15 37.13 17.26
C LEU A 329 37.20 38.39 16.38
N GLY A 330 38.40 38.69 15.94
CA GLY A 330 38.66 39.44 14.73
C GLY A 330 40.10 39.16 14.34
N ASP A 331 40.33 38.61 13.15
CA ASP A 331 41.62 38.65 12.45
C ASP A 331 42.65 37.52 12.61
N SER A 332 42.35 36.38 13.24
CA SER A 332 43.25 35.18 13.22
C SER A 332 42.70 33.94 12.49
N VAL A 333 41.66 34.07 11.68
CA VAL A 333 41.05 32.89 10.99
C VAL A 333 41.59 32.69 9.56
N ARG A 334 42.35 33.62 8.97
CA ARG A 334 42.73 33.52 7.55
C ARG A 334 44.10 32.92 7.22
N GLN A 335 44.94 32.58 8.21
CA GLN A 335 46.30 32.07 7.93
C GLN A 335 46.63 30.70 8.50
N HIS A 336 45.76 30.11 9.33
CA HIS A 336 45.95 28.73 9.80
C HIS A 336 45.18 27.68 8.99
N GLU A 337 44.29 28.13 8.08
CA GLU A 337 43.39 27.26 7.30
C GLU A 337 43.94 26.86 5.92
N ALA A 338 45.11 27.39 5.52
CA ALA A 338 45.70 27.13 4.20
C ALA A 338 46.88 26.13 4.20
N LEU A 339 47.47 25.80 5.34
CA LEU A 339 48.66 24.92 5.41
C LEU A 339 48.39 23.50 5.95
N HIS A 340 47.22 23.25 6.54
CA HIS A 340 46.84 21.91 7.01
C HIS A 340 45.97 21.12 6.02
N THR A 341 45.44 21.79 4.99
CA THR A 341 44.44 21.22 4.08
C THR A 341 45.06 20.54 2.85
N ASP A 342 46.25 20.96 2.42
CA ASP A 342 46.89 20.41 1.21
C ASP A 342 47.77 19.17 1.46
N ARG A 343 48.39 19.02 2.64
CA ARG A 343 49.20 17.81 2.93
C ARG A 343 48.35 16.59 3.32
N CYS A 344 47.09 16.80 3.70
CA CYS A 344 46.17 15.73 4.08
C CYS A 344 45.40 15.14 2.87
N MET A 345 45.29 15.89 1.77
CA MET A 345 44.62 15.42 0.55
C MET A 345 45.55 14.72 -0.45
N SER A 346 46.85 15.03 -0.48
CA SER A 346 47.77 14.48 -1.49
C SER A 346 48.23 13.03 -1.21
N THR A 347 48.14 12.55 0.03
CA THR A 347 48.48 11.15 0.38
C THR A 347 47.30 10.19 0.16
N PHE A 348 46.17 10.69 -0.35
CA PHE A 348 44.94 9.92 -0.56
C PHE A 348 44.80 9.34 -1.98
N SER A 349 45.73 9.64 -2.90
CA SER A 349 45.54 9.34 -4.34
C SER A 349 46.50 8.33 -4.98
N GLN A 350 47.38 7.66 -4.23
CA GLN A 350 48.28 6.67 -4.83
C GLN A 350 48.19 5.28 -4.19
N GLU A 351 47.86 4.34 -5.08
CA GLU A 351 47.94 2.88 -4.97
C GLU A 351 46.78 2.13 -4.29
N TRP A 352 45.57 2.37 -4.82
CA TRP A 352 44.50 1.37 -4.84
C TRP A 352 44.83 0.30 -5.89
N ARG A 353 45.45 -0.81 -5.47
CA ARG A 353 45.32 -2.09 -6.20
C ARG A 353 44.36 -2.98 -5.41
N PRO A 354 43.23 -3.41 -5.99
CA PRO A 354 42.33 -4.29 -5.27
C PRO A 354 43.03 -5.63 -5.06
N ALA A 355 43.40 -5.93 -3.82
CA ALA A 355 43.70 -7.29 -3.40
C ALA A 355 42.39 -8.10 -3.51
N HIS A 356 42.17 -8.66 -4.69
CA HIS A 356 41.15 -9.65 -4.99
C HIS A 356 41.38 -10.89 -4.11
N ASP A 357 40.87 -10.90 -2.86
CA ASP A 357 40.32 -12.13 -2.23
C ASP A 357 39.68 -11.99 -0.81
N LYS A 358 39.64 -10.82 -0.17
CA LYS A 358 39.14 -10.68 1.24
C LYS A 358 37.97 -9.72 1.44
N SER A 359 37.48 -9.07 0.39
CA SER A 359 36.37 -8.12 0.43
C SER A 359 34.99 -8.77 0.67
N THR A 360 34.89 -10.10 0.59
CA THR A 360 33.64 -10.85 0.61
C THR A 360 32.94 -10.92 1.98
N GLU A 361 33.68 -10.96 3.10
CA GLU A 361 33.08 -11.07 4.45
C GLU A 361 32.50 -9.73 4.96
N ILE A 362 33.09 -8.57 4.61
CA ILE A 362 32.57 -7.24 4.95
C ILE A 362 31.35 -6.87 4.08
N THR A 363 31.27 -7.38 2.83
CA THR A 363 30.11 -7.18 1.95
C THR A 363 28.83 -7.90 2.40
N MET A 364 28.88 -8.86 3.34
CA MET A 364 27.71 -9.63 3.77
C MET A 364 26.90 -8.96 4.88
N ARG A 365 27.50 -8.05 5.65
CA ARG A 365 26.79 -7.36 6.73
C ARG A 365 26.13 -6.12 6.14
N SER A 366 24.80 -6.03 6.26
CA SER A 366 24.11 -4.81 5.85
C SER A 366 24.40 -3.69 6.84
N THR A 367 24.28 -2.44 6.40
CA THR A 367 24.41 -1.26 7.27
C THR A 367 23.17 -1.04 8.16
N SER A 368 22.35 -2.08 8.37
CA SER A 368 21.12 -2.02 9.18
C SER A 368 21.17 -3.02 10.33
N ALA A 369 20.59 -2.64 11.47
CA ALA A 369 20.49 -3.49 12.65
C ALA A 369 19.19 -3.26 13.42
N PHE A 370 18.74 -4.28 14.13
CA PHE A 370 17.67 -4.18 15.12
C PHE A 370 18.28 -4.09 16.51
N VAL A 371 17.85 -3.13 17.32
CA VAL A 371 18.28 -2.99 18.72
C VAL A 371 17.06 -3.01 19.62
N THR A 372 17.08 -3.90 20.61
CA THR A 372 15.99 -4.10 21.56
C THR A 372 16.38 -3.53 22.92
N PHE A 373 15.55 -2.63 23.43
CA PHE A 373 15.64 -1.99 24.73
C PHE A 373 14.75 -2.73 25.75
N SER A 374 15.10 -2.68 27.02
CA SER A 374 14.25 -3.16 28.13
C SER A 374 13.21 -2.11 28.56
N SER A 375 13.45 -0.82 28.27
CA SER A 375 12.55 0.29 28.58
C SER A 375 12.03 0.98 27.32
N LEU A 376 10.71 1.26 27.28
CA LEU A 376 10.07 2.03 26.23
C LEU A 376 10.55 3.47 26.19
N THR A 377 10.79 4.08 27.36
CA THR A 377 11.25 5.48 27.43
C THR A 377 12.58 5.66 26.71
N ALA A 378 13.56 4.79 26.95
CA ALA A 378 14.85 4.83 26.28
C ALA A 378 14.72 4.54 24.77
N CYS A 379 13.87 3.56 24.40
CA CYS A 379 13.59 3.25 23.00
C CYS A 379 13.04 4.48 22.26
N HIS A 380 11.99 5.11 22.77
CA HIS A 380 11.38 6.28 22.14
C HIS A 380 12.29 7.51 22.17
N LEU A 381 13.09 7.70 23.23
CA LEU A 381 14.08 8.77 23.30
C LEU A 381 15.17 8.57 22.23
N SER A 382 15.63 7.33 22.01
CA SER A 382 16.61 7.03 20.96
C SER A 382 16.08 7.34 19.55
N GLN A 383 14.79 7.07 19.28
CA GLN A 383 14.13 7.37 18.00
C GLN A 383 14.05 8.86 17.69
N GLN A 384 13.92 9.69 18.73
CA GLN A 384 13.75 11.15 18.58
C GLN A 384 15.08 11.92 18.65
N SER A 385 16.16 11.25 19.09
CA SER A 385 17.47 11.86 19.26
C SER A 385 18.31 11.76 17.98
N LEU A 386 18.96 12.86 17.60
CA LEU A 386 19.95 12.87 16.53
C LEU A 386 21.21 12.14 17.02
N GLN A 387 21.67 11.15 16.26
CA GLN A 387 22.76 10.26 16.69
C GLN A 387 24.13 10.59 16.08
N SER A 388 24.16 11.08 14.84
CA SER A 388 25.39 11.35 14.08
C SER A 388 25.36 12.74 13.45
N ASN A 389 26.54 13.31 13.23
CA ASN A 389 26.73 14.55 12.48
C ASN A 389 26.67 14.31 10.95
N GLN A 390 26.80 13.07 10.49
CA GLN A 390 26.74 12.74 9.07
C GLN A 390 25.28 12.72 8.56
N PRO A 391 25.01 13.35 7.41
CA PRO A 391 23.66 13.38 6.84
C PRO A 391 23.22 11.96 6.44
N GLY A 392 22.16 11.49 7.07
CA GLY A 392 21.63 10.14 6.83
C GLY A 392 22.40 9.02 7.55
N GLY A 393 23.47 9.33 8.28
CA GLY A 393 24.20 8.35 9.08
C GLY A 393 23.45 7.99 10.37
N MET A 394 23.42 6.69 10.69
CA MET A 394 22.86 6.13 11.93
C MET A 394 21.44 6.63 12.25
N LYS A 395 20.53 6.52 11.28
CA LYS A 395 19.15 6.92 11.46
C LYS A 395 18.38 5.83 12.22
N ILE A 396 17.82 6.19 13.37
CA ILE A 396 16.98 5.31 14.19
C ILE A 396 15.51 5.52 13.81
N VAL A 397 14.82 4.42 13.47
CA VAL A 397 13.38 4.40 13.18
C VAL A 397 12.72 3.32 14.03
N ALA A 398 11.44 3.48 14.36
CA ALA A 398 10.68 2.42 15.00
C ALA A 398 10.71 1.14 14.16
N ALA A 399 10.99 -0.01 14.79
CA ALA A 399 10.96 -1.27 14.08
C ALA A 399 9.51 -1.57 13.62
N PRO A 400 9.31 -2.01 12.37
CA PRO A 400 8.01 -2.53 11.96
C PRO A 400 7.69 -3.79 12.77
N HIS A 401 6.40 -4.13 12.88
CA HIS A 401 5.99 -5.40 13.46
C HIS A 401 6.66 -6.55 12.71
N PHE A 402 7.08 -7.62 13.41
CA PHE A 402 7.88 -8.71 12.84
C PHE A 402 7.24 -9.36 11.59
N ASP A 403 5.91 -9.49 11.56
CA ASP A 403 5.16 -9.97 10.38
C ASP A 403 5.06 -8.96 9.22
N ASP A 404 5.28 -7.66 9.46
CA ASP A 404 5.24 -6.60 8.44
C ASP A 404 6.58 -6.36 7.75
N ILE A 405 7.65 -6.95 8.28
CA ILE A 405 9.01 -6.65 7.84
C ILE A 405 9.18 -7.08 6.37
N ASN A 406 9.63 -6.15 5.54
CA ASN A 406 10.04 -6.43 4.17
C ASN A 406 11.56 -6.67 4.11
N TRP A 407 11.95 -7.93 4.33
CA TRP A 407 13.36 -8.34 4.40
C TRP A 407 14.17 -8.01 3.15
N ASN A 408 13.55 -8.06 1.96
CA ASN A 408 14.21 -7.72 0.69
C ASN A 408 14.69 -6.27 0.62
N ASN A 409 14.05 -5.39 1.39
CA ASN A 409 14.31 -3.95 1.41
C ASN A 409 15.12 -3.50 2.64
N ILE A 410 15.37 -4.38 3.62
CA ILE A 410 16.26 -4.05 4.73
C ILE A 410 17.71 -4.07 4.24
N GLY A 411 18.53 -3.14 4.75
CA GLY A 411 19.93 -3.01 4.35
C GLY A 411 20.17 -2.09 3.15
N VAL A 412 19.11 -1.56 2.52
CA VAL A 412 19.24 -0.52 1.50
C VAL A 412 19.67 0.78 2.18
N GLY A 413 20.84 1.30 1.79
CA GLY A 413 21.36 2.55 2.35
C GLY A 413 20.52 3.78 2.02
N PHE A 414 20.61 4.82 2.84
CA PHE A 414 19.77 6.02 2.75
C PHE A 414 19.82 6.68 1.36
N GLN A 415 21.00 6.89 0.80
CA GLN A 415 21.15 7.57 -0.50
C GLN A 415 20.50 6.77 -1.62
N THR A 416 20.79 5.48 -1.69
CA THR A 416 20.18 4.55 -2.67
C THR A 416 18.66 4.56 -2.55
N ARG A 417 18.13 4.52 -1.32
CA ARG A 417 16.69 4.61 -1.06
C ARG A 417 16.08 5.93 -1.55
N GLN A 418 16.71 7.07 -1.27
CA GLN A 418 16.22 8.37 -1.74
C GLN A 418 16.22 8.47 -3.28
N VAL A 419 17.27 7.97 -3.93
CA VAL A 419 17.35 7.93 -5.40
C VAL A 419 16.23 7.06 -5.96
N TRP A 420 15.98 5.87 -5.42
CA TRP A 420 14.89 5.01 -5.88
C TRP A 420 13.51 5.63 -5.65
N ILE A 421 13.28 6.31 -4.53
CA ILE A 421 12.03 7.06 -4.28
C ILE A 421 11.86 8.18 -5.30
N LEU A 422 12.93 8.93 -5.61
CA LEU A 422 12.91 9.98 -6.62
C LEU A 422 12.62 9.41 -8.01
N VAL A 423 13.35 8.37 -8.44
CA VAL A 423 13.15 7.68 -9.72
C VAL A 423 11.73 7.13 -9.83
N SER A 424 11.25 6.44 -8.80
CA SER A 424 9.88 5.93 -8.72
C SER A 424 8.85 7.04 -8.87
N THR A 425 9.08 8.19 -8.22
CA THR A 425 8.18 9.37 -8.33
C THR A 425 8.20 9.96 -9.73
N MET A 426 9.38 10.11 -10.36
CA MET A 426 9.52 10.62 -11.72
C MET A 426 8.89 9.71 -12.77
N VAL A 427 9.12 8.40 -12.66
CA VAL A 427 8.50 7.39 -13.54
C VAL A 427 6.98 7.38 -13.34
N THR A 428 6.52 7.45 -12.09
CA THR A 428 5.07 7.57 -11.80
C THR A 428 4.48 8.81 -12.44
N ALA A 429 5.10 9.98 -12.28
CA ALA A 429 4.62 11.23 -12.86
C ALA A 429 4.54 11.15 -14.39
N THR A 430 5.58 10.61 -15.04
CA THR A 430 5.62 10.39 -16.49
C THR A 430 4.51 9.44 -16.93
N LEU A 431 4.36 8.30 -16.24
CA LEU A 431 3.36 7.31 -16.55
C LEU A 431 1.95 7.89 -16.42
N VAL A 432 1.67 8.67 -15.36
CA VAL A 432 0.38 9.33 -15.15
C VAL A 432 0.09 10.35 -16.26
N LEU A 433 1.06 11.18 -16.63
CA LEU A 433 0.87 12.22 -17.66
C LEU A 433 0.62 11.64 -19.06
N PHE A 434 1.32 10.57 -19.42
CA PHE A 434 1.24 9.98 -20.76
C PHE A 434 0.33 8.76 -20.85
N TRP A 435 -0.40 8.39 -19.78
CA TRP A 435 -1.28 7.20 -19.79
C TRP A 435 -2.44 7.30 -20.78
N THR A 436 -2.86 8.51 -21.14
CA THR A 436 -3.87 8.75 -22.18
C THR A 436 -3.50 8.10 -23.51
N VAL A 437 -2.23 8.19 -23.91
CA VAL A 437 -1.77 7.72 -25.21
C VAL A 437 -1.93 6.19 -25.34
N PRO A 438 -1.42 5.34 -24.43
CA PRO A 438 -1.70 3.91 -24.45
C PRO A 438 -3.19 3.57 -24.37
N THR A 439 -3.97 4.28 -23.55
CA THR A 439 -5.41 4.01 -23.43
C THR A 439 -6.16 4.28 -24.73
N ALA A 440 -5.88 5.41 -25.38
CA ALA A 440 -6.49 5.78 -26.66
C ALA A 440 -6.04 4.83 -27.77
N PHE A 441 -4.76 4.47 -27.80
CA PHE A 441 -4.23 3.50 -28.75
C PHE A 441 -4.91 2.14 -28.63
N VAL A 442 -4.96 1.56 -27.42
CA VAL A 442 -5.61 0.27 -27.17
C VAL A 442 -7.12 0.33 -27.48
N ALA A 443 -7.80 1.41 -27.07
CA ALA A 443 -9.20 1.62 -27.39
C ALA A 443 -9.45 1.68 -28.91
N SER A 444 -8.58 2.37 -29.66
CA SER A 444 -8.68 2.49 -31.11
C SER A 444 -8.45 1.16 -31.83
N LEU A 445 -7.45 0.39 -31.42
CA LEU A 445 -7.15 -0.93 -31.99
C LEU A 445 -8.28 -1.93 -31.75
N ALA A 446 -8.98 -1.80 -30.63
CA ALA A 446 -10.06 -2.70 -30.27
C ALA A 446 -11.42 -2.31 -30.87
N THR A 447 -11.48 -1.31 -31.77
CA THR A 447 -12.66 -1.01 -32.57
C THR A 447 -12.82 -2.00 -33.73
N ILE A 448 -14.06 -2.44 -33.99
CA ILE A 448 -14.36 -3.42 -35.04
C ILE A 448 -13.88 -2.93 -36.41
N ASP A 449 -14.08 -1.66 -36.71
CA ASP A 449 -13.77 -1.09 -38.01
C ASP A 449 -12.27 -1.07 -38.28
N SER A 450 -11.45 -0.83 -37.25
CA SER A 450 -9.99 -0.87 -37.34
C SER A 450 -9.48 -2.30 -37.56
N ILE A 451 -10.07 -3.29 -36.87
CA ILE A 451 -9.76 -4.72 -37.05
C ILE A 451 -10.15 -5.20 -38.45
N ARG A 452 -11.32 -4.78 -38.94
CA ARG A 452 -11.82 -5.10 -40.28
C ARG A 452 -10.89 -4.60 -41.39
N ARG A 453 -10.31 -3.42 -41.21
CA ARG A 453 -9.35 -2.82 -42.17
C ARG A 453 -7.96 -3.46 -42.10
N SER A 454 -7.51 -3.86 -40.91
CA SER A 454 -6.16 -4.38 -40.71
C SER A 454 -6.00 -5.87 -41.05
N VAL A 455 -7.06 -6.69 -40.90
CA VAL A 455 -6.99 -8.12 -41.16
C VAL A 455 -8.14 -8.58 -42.08
N PRO A 456 -7.93 -8.62 -43.41
CA PRO A 456 -8.99 -8.91 -44.39
C PRO A 456 -9.56 -10.34 -44.33
N PHE A 457 -8.85 -11.29 -43.72
CA PHE A 457 -9.41 -12.63 -43.42
C PHE A 457 -10.49 -12.58 -42.33
N LEU A 458 -10.36 -11.69 -41.35
CA LEU A 458 -11.36 -11.50 -40.30
C LEU A 458 -12.65 -10.87 -40.85
N ASP A 459 -12.59 -10.02 -41.88
CA ASP A 459 -13.82 -9.51 -42.55
C ASP A 459 -14.66 -10.64 -43.16
N ARG A 460 -14.01 -11.64 -43.77
CA ARG A 460 -14.70 -12.84 -44.27
C ARG A 460 -15.29 -13.67 -43.13
N ALA A 461 -14.58 -13.83 -42.02
CA ALA A 461 -15.07 -14.54 -40.84
C ALA A 461 -16.23 -13.81 -40.14
N PHE A 462 -16.20 -12.48 -40.06
CA PHE A 462 -17.29 -11.68 -39.48
C PHE A 462 -18.58 -11.75 -40.30
N LYS A 463 -18.47 -11.84 -41.63
CA LYS A 463 -19.63 -12.06 -42.51
C LYS A 463 -20.22 -13.47 -42.36
N ALA A 464 -19.36 -14.48 -42.14
CA ALA A 464 -19.79 -15.87 -41.97
C ALA A 464 -20.44 -16.14 -40.59
N TYR A 465 -19.96 -15.48 -39.53
CA TYR A 465 -20.44 -15.70 -38.15
C TYR A 465 -20.78 -14.36 -37.46
N PRO A 466 -22.06 -13.94 -37.45
CA PRO A 466 -22.47 -12.69 -36.79
C PRO A 466 -22.22 -12.69 -35.27
N LEU A 467 -22.15 -13.87 -34.64
CA LEU A 467 -21.77 -14.02 -33.24
C LEU A 467 -20.33 -13.52 -32.96
N LEU A 468 -19.43 -13.68 -33.93
CA LEU A 468 -18.03 -13.24 -33.82
C LEU A 468 -17.93 -11.70 -33.76
N GLN A 469 -18.83 -10.99 -34.44
CA GLN A 469 -18.90 -9.52 -34.38
C GLN A 469 -19.31 -9.04 -32.99
N SER A 470 -20.25 -9.72 -32.34
CA SER A 470 -20.67 -9.42 -30.96
C SER A 470 -19.57 -9.73 -29.95
N LEU A 471 -18.80 -10.81 -30.13
CA LEU A 471 -17.67 -11.15 -29.29
C LEU A 471 -16.53 -10.11 -29.42
N MET A 472 -16.22 -9.66 -30.63
CA MET A 472 -15.18 -8.65 -30.86
C MET A 472 -15.56 -7.26 -30.34
N LYS A 473 -16.85 -6.91 -30.25
CA LYS A 473 -17.31 -5.69 -29.56
C LYS A 473 -16.89 -5.65 -28.09
N GLN A 474 -16.77 -6.80 -27.44
CA GLN A 474 -16.34 -6.91 -26.05
C GLN A 474 -14.82 -6.88 -25.88
N LEU A 475 -14.05 -6.98 -26.97
CA LEU A 475 -12.59 -6.95 -26.93
C LEU A 475 -12.05 -5.60 -26.42
N SER A 476 -12.71 -4.48 -26.77
CA SER A 476 -12.28 -3.14 -26.34
C SER A 476 -12.38 -2.93 -24.81
N PRO A 477 -13.54 -3.18 -24.16
CA PRO A 477 -13.62 -3.15 -22.70
C PRO A 477 -12.63 -4.10 -22.01
N LEU A 478 -12.41 -5.30 -22.57
CA LEU A 478 -11.48 -6.29 -22.01
C LEU A 478 -10.02 -5.81 -22.12
N ALA A 479 -9.64 -5.22 -23.24
CA ALA A 479 -8.31 -4.65 -23.44
C ALA A 479 -8.05 -3.46 -22.50
N LEU A 480 -9.07 -2.63 -22.25
CA LEU A 480 -8.99 -1.55 -21.27
C LEU A 480 -8.88 -2.06 -19.82
N LEU A 481 -9.56 -3.17 -19.49
CA LEU A 481 -9.42 -3.82 -18.19
C LEU A 481 -8.01 -4.39 -17.99
N LEU A 482 -7.44 -5.02 -19.02
CA LEU A 482 -6.05 -5.48 -19.01
C LEU A 482 -5.07 -4.32 -18.80
N LEU A 483 -5.32 -3.17 -19.44
CA LEU A 483 -4.51 -1.97 -19.26
C LEU A 483 -4.63 -1.40 -17.83
N LYS A 484 -5.83 -1.39 -17.22
CA LYS A 484 -6.02 -1.05 -15.78
C LYS A 484 -5.24 -2.01 -14.88
N ALA A 485 -5.25 -3.30 -15.17
CA ALA A 485 -4.48 -4.30 -14.42
C ALA A 485 -2.96 -4.08 -14.56
N LEU A 486 -2.49 -3.70 -15.76
CA LEU A 486 -1.10 -3.34 -16.01
C LEU A 486 -0.67 -2.12 -15.19
N ALA A 487 -1.49 -1.07 -15.13
CA ALA A 487 -1.20 0.11 -14.29
C ALA A 487 -0.98 -0.29 -12.82
N ASN A 488 -1.88 -1.10 -12.26
CA ASN A 488 -1.78 -1.60 -10.89
C ASN A 488 -0.50 -2.42 -10.67
N ALA A 489 -0.13 -3.26 -11.63
CA ALA A 489 1.10 -4.06 -11.56
C ALA A 489 2.35 -3.18 -11.60
N LEU A 490 2.39 -2.18 -12.48
CA LEU A 490 3.49 -1.23 -12.60
C LEU A 490 3.67 -0.41 -11.30
N PHE A 491 2.60 0.11 -10.72
CA PHE A 491 2.70 0.86 -9.46
C PHE A 491 3.13 -0.01 -8.28
N LYS A 492 2.67 -1.27 -8.21
CA LYS A 492 3.12 -2.24 -7.21
C LYS A 492 4.61 -2.55 -7.35
N PHE A 493 5.08 -2.71 -8.59
CA PHE A 493 6.50 -2.93 -8.88
C PHE A 493 7.36 -1.73 -8.47
N LEU A 494 6.96 -0.51 -8.86
CA LEU A 494 7.66 0.72 -8.51
C LEU A 494 7.71 0.91 -6.98
N SER A 495 6.59 0.74 -6.28
CA SER A 495 6.57 0.87 -4.82
C SER A 495 7.42 -0.20 -4.12
N GLY A 496 7.46 -1.43 -4.64
CA GLY A 496 8.29 -2.50 -4.10
C GLY A 496 9.79 -2.19 -4.18
N ARG A 497 10.22 -1.52 -5.25
CA ARG A 497 11.63 -1.14 -5.50
C ARG A 497 12.12 0.07 -4.71
N GLU A 498 11.24 0.80 -4.01
CA GLU A 498 11.61 2.01 -3.25
C GLU A 498 12.41 1.75 -1.98
N GLY A 499 12.59 0.50 -1.54
CA GLY A 499 13.37 0.18 -0.35
C GLY A 499 12.66 0.52 0.97
N HIS A 500 11.34 0.38 1.04
CA HIS A 500 10.59 0.54 2.29
C HIS A 500 10.78 -0.68 3.22
N PRO A 501 11.12 -0.50 4.51
CA PRO A 501 11.40 -1.59 5.45
C PRO A 501 10.15 -2.39 5.88
N SER A 502 8.94 -1.87 5.65
CA SER A 502 7.69 -2.57 5.94
C SER A 502 6.78 -2.69 4.72
N ASN A 503 6.01 -3.78 4.67
CA ASN A 503 5.02 -4.02 3.62
C ASN A 503 3.89 -3.00 3.70
N THR A 504 3.43 -2.61 4.90
CA THR A 504 2.45 -1.52 5.08
C THR A 504 2.93 -0.19 4.50
N GLN A 505 4.19 0.19 4.72
CA GLN A 505 4.75 1.41 4.10
C GLN A 505 4.84 1.31 2.57
N THR A 506 5.20 0.13 2.06
CA THR A 506 5.22 -0.16 0.61
C THR A 506 3.82 0.01 0.01
N ARG A 507 2.78 -0.54 0.66
CA ARG A 507 1.37 -0.40 0.26
C ARG A 507 0.89 1.05 0.35
N ALA A 508 1.25 1.79 1.40
CA ALA A 508 0.94 3.21 1.50
C ALA A 508 1.58 4.03 0.36
N SER A 509 2.79 3.64 -0.09
CA SER A 509 3.42 4.23 -1.26
C SER A 509 2.71 3.89 -2.58
N MET A 510 2.25 2.64 -2.74
CA MET A 510 1.39 2.24 -3.86
C MET A 510 0.07 3.03 -3.87
N PHE A 511 -0.58 3.18 -2.72
CA PHE A 511 -1.80 3.98 -2.56
C PHE A 511 -1.60 5.42 -3.03
N LYS A 512 -0.51 6.09 -2.63
CA LYS A 512 -0.20 7.46 -3.10
C LYS A 512 -0.17 7.55 -4.62
N LYS A 513 0.51 6.61 -5.29
CA LYS A 513 0.63 6.58 -6.76
C LYS A 513 -0.73 6.37 -7.42
N LEU A 514 -1.52 5.42 -6.91
CA LEU A 514 -2.87 5.18 -7.39
C LEU A 514 -3.79 6.39 -7.18
N ALA A 515 -3.73 7.05 -6.03
CA ALA A 515 -4.52 8.24 -5.75
C ALA A 515 -4.16 9.40 -6.70
N TYR A 516 -2.87 9.63 -6.98
CA TYR A 516 -2.45 10.60 -7.99
C TYR A 516 -2.89 10.22 -9.41
N PHE A 517 -2.83 8.93 -9.76
CA PHE A 517 -3.35 8.42 -11.01
C PHE A 517 -4.87 8.67 -11.14
N GLN A 518 -5.65 8.36 -10.10
CA GLN A 518 -7.09 8.64 -10.08
C GLN A 518 -7.39 10.15 -10.18
N LEU A 519 -6.62 11.00 -9.50
CA LEU A 519 -6.77 12.46 -9.55
C LEU A 519 -6.48 13.02 -10.95
N LEU A 520 -5.31 12.70 -11.52
CA LEU A 520 -4.86 13.32 -12.78
C LEU A 520 -5.47 12.62 -14.00
N GLN A 521 -5.39 11.29 -14.06
CA GLN A 521 -5.81 10.53 -15.24
C GLN A 521 -7.31 10.25 -15.25
N THR A 522 -7.91 9.86 -14.12
CA THR A 522 -9.34 9.52 -14.13
C THR A 522 -10.23 10.75 -14.01
N PHE A 523 -9.85 11.74 -13.19
CA PHE A 523 -10.64 12.96 -13.00
C PHE A 523 -10.28 14.06 -14.00
N PHE A 524 -9.07 14.64 -13.96
CA PHE A 524 -8.74 15.82 -14.78
C PHE A 524 -8.75 15.53 -16.28
N VAL A 525 -8.11 14.45 -16.73
CA VAL A 525 -8.08 14.10 -18.15
C VAL A 525 -9.48 13.87 -18.70
N THR A 526 -10.36 13.17 -17.98
CA THR A 526 -11.76 13.00 -18.42
C THR A 526 -12.47 14.35 -18.57
N VAL A 527 -12.29 15.24 -17.59
CA VAL A 527 -12.85 16.59 -17.62
C VAL A 527 -12.28 17.42 -18.77
N ILE A 528 -11.07 17.15 -19.26
CA ILE A 528 -10.45 17.88 -20.39
C ILE A 528 -10.82 17.23 -21.74
N VAL A 529 -10.68 15.91 -21.88
CA VAL A 529 -10.93 15.18 -23.13
C VAL A 529 -12.36 15.34 -23.61
N GLY A 530 -13.32 15.31 -22.68
CA GLY A 530 -14.73 15.57 -23.00
C GLY A 530 -15.05 17.04 -23.36
N THR A 531 -14.03 17.88 -23.59
CA THR A 531 -14.14 19.31 -23.94
C THR A 531 -13.27 19.66 -25.15
N VAL A 532 -12.17 18.93 -25.35
CA VAL A 532 -11.17 19.18 -26.40
C VAL A 532 -11.57 18.55 -27.72
N LEU A 533 -12.25 17.40 -27.74
CA LEU A 533 -12.63 16.72 -28.98
C LEU A 533 -13.62 17.54 -29.83
N ASP A 534 -14.51 18.30 -29.20
CA ASP A 534 -15.54 19.07 -29.92
C ASP A 534 -15.03 20.42 -30.45
N SER A 535 -13.84 20.87 -30.05
CA SER A 535 -13.43 22.28 -30.24
C SER A 535 -11.99 22.47 -30.74
N LEU A 536 -11.27 21.40 -31.07
CA LEU A 536 -9.84 21.41 -31.40
C LEU A 536 -9.48 22.39 -32.56
N LEU A 537 -10.41 22.59 -33.50
CA LEU A 537 -10.24 23.52 -34.62
C LEU A 537 -10.54 24.99 -34.24
N MET A 538 -11.34 25.24 -33.20
CA MET A 538 -11.70 26.62 -32.75
C MET A 538 -10.75 27.18 -31.68
N ILE A 539 -9.99 26.32 -31.01
CA ILE A 539 -9.07 26.71 -29.92
C ILE A 539 -7.83 27.46 -30.42
N ILE A 540 -7.38 27.18 -31.65
CA ILE A 540 -6.21 27.82 -32.25
C ILE A 540 -6.48 29.31 -32.54
N ASP A 541 -7.71 29.65 -32.92
CA ASP A 541 -8.06 31.02 -33.33
C ASP A 541 -8.45 31.94 -32.15
N SER A 542 -8.94 31.41 -31.03
CA SER A 542 -9.30 32.25 -29.87
C SER A 542 -9.22 31.53 -28.51
N PRO A 543 -8.11 31.67 -27.75
CA PRO A 543 -7.95 30.99 -26.46
C PRO A 543 -8.95 31.47 -25.39
N LYS A 544 -9.60 32.63 -25.58
CA LYS A 544 -10.67 33.13 -24.69
C LYS A 544 -11.93 32.26 -24.75
N GLN A 545 -12.22 31.64 -25.90
CA GLN A 545 -13.38 30.74 -26.04
C GLN A 545 -13.17 29.41 -25.29
N LEU A 546 -11.92 28.94 -25.17
CA LEU A 546 -11.58 27.73 -24.41
C LEU A 546 -12.07 27.80 -22.95
N ILE A 547 -11.87 28.94 -22.29
CA ILE A 547 -12.31 29.13 -20.89
C ILE A 547 -13.83 29.05 -20.81
N SER A 548 -14.55 29.68 -21.76
CA SER A 548 -16.02 29.65 -21.80
C SER A 548 -16.57 28.26 -22.09
N MET A 549 -15.92 27.48 -22.97
CA MET A 549 -16.31 26.11 -23.27
C MET A 549 -16.07 25.18 -22.07
N LEU A 550 -14.92 25.31 -21.41
CA LEU A 550 -14.58 24.50 -20.24
C LEU A 550 -15.61 24.67 -19.10
N GLY A 551 -16.15 25.88 -18.90
CA GLY A 551 -17.19 26.09 -17.90
C GLY A 551 -18.58 25.58 -18.26
N LYS A 552 -18.89 25.39 -19.55
CA LYS A 552 -20.14 24.75 -19.98
C LYS A 552 -20.05 23.23 -19.91
N SER A 553 -18.87 22.68 -20.16
CA SER A 553 -18.65 21.25 -20.23
C SER A 553 -18.42 20.59 -18.88
N VAL A 554 -17.80 21.26 -17.90
CA VAL A 554 -17.57 20.69 -16.55
C VAL A 554 -18.89 20.20 -15.91
N PRO A 555 -19.99 20.98 -15.88
CA PRO A 555 -21.28 20.49 -15.38
C PRO A 555 -21.84 19.33 -16.22
N HIS A 556 -21.64 19.32 -17.54
CA HIS A 556 -22.08 18.22 -18.40
C HIS A 556 -21.36 16.90 -18.07
N GLN A 557 -20.07 16.99 -17.71
CA GLN A 557 -19.27 15.83 -17.25
C GLN A 557 -19.76 15.20 -15.94
N SER A 558 -20.63 15.87 -15.18
CA SER A 558 -21.25 15.26 -13.99
C SER A 558 -22.04 13.98 -14.34
N THR A 559 -22.65 13.92 -15.52
CA THR A 559 -23.38 12.75 -16.05
C THR A 559 -22.47 11.55 -16.26
N PHE A 560 -21.27 11.79 -16.81
CA PHE A 560 -20.25 10.77 -16.96
C PHE A 560 -19.85 10.21 -15.60
N PHE A 561 -19.54 11.07 -14.63
CA PHE A 561 -19.13 10.62 -13.30
C PHE A 561 -20.24 9.90 -12.54
N MET A 562 -21.51 10.30 -12.70
CA MET A 562 -22.65 9.55 -12.15
C MET A 562 -22.72 8.15 -12.76
N SER A 563 -22.63 8.03 -14.08
CA SER A 563 -22.64 6.74 -14.78
C SER A 563 -21.45 5.87 -14.37
N TYR A 564 -20.28 6.48 -14.19
CA TYR A 564 -19.08 5.81 -13.68
C TYR A 564 -19.28 5.28 -12.26
N VAL A 565 -19.82 6.09 -11.33
CA VAL A 565 -20.08 5.62 -9.95
C VAL A 565 -21.18 4.56 -9.92
N ILE A 566 -22.22 4.66 -10.74
CA ILE A 566 -23.24 3.60 -10.90
C ILE A 566 -22.58 2.30 -11.39
N THR A 567 -21.62 2.39 -12.31
CA THR A 567 -20.84 1.24 -12.79
C THR A 567 -19.99 0.64 -11.67
N LEU A 568 -19.34 1.47 -10.84
CA LEU A 568 -18.61 0.98 -9.67
C LEU A 568 -19.53 0.26 -8.69
N ILE A 569 -20.74 0.80 -8.44
CA ILE A 569 -21.72 0.15 -7.58
C ILE A 569 -22.15 -1.19 -8.15
N GLY A 570 -22.62 -1.23 -9.40
CA GLY A 570 -23.26 -2.43 -9.95
C GLY A 570 -22.29 -3.52 -10.41
N LEU A 571 -21.10 -3.17 -10.87
CA LEU A 571 -20.11 -4.10 -11.41
C LEU A 571 -18.94 -4.32 -10.43
N ASP A 572 -18.23 -3.26 -10.05
CA ASP A 572 -16.99 -3.39 -9.26
C ASP A 572 -17.26 -3.96 -7.85
N LEU A 573 -18.19 -3.36 -7.10
CA LEU A 573 -18.58 -3.86 -5.78
C LEU A 573 -19.24 -5.26 -5.84
N THR A 574 -19.97 -5.57 -6.91
CA THR A 574 -20.55 -6.91 -7.12
C THR A 574 -19.47 -7.96 -7.37
N MET A 575 -18.48 -7.66 -8.22
CA MET A 575 -17.34 -8.55 -8.48
C MET A 575 -16.50 -8.78 -7.21
N GLU A 576 -16.33 -7.73 -6.41
CA GLU A 576 -15.63 -7.79 -5.13
C GLU A 576 -16.42 -8.64 -4.12
N LEU A 577 -17.74 -8.43 -4.01
CA LEU A 577 -18.63 -9.24 -3.15
C LEU A 577 -18.56 -10.73 -3.48
N LEU A 578 -18.60 -11.07 -4.78
CA LEU A 578 -18.47 -12.44 -5.27
C LEU A 578 -17.03 -12.98 -5.21
N CYS A 579 -16.06 -12.13 -4.86
CA CYS A 579 -14.63 -12.47 -4.76
C CYS A 579 -14.06 -13.06 -6.06
N VAL A 580 -14.47 -12.52 -7.21
CA VAL A 580 -14.18 -13.10 -8.52
C VAL A 580 -12.68 -13.19 -8.80
N GLU A 581 -11.86 -12.23 -8.33
CA GLU A 581 -10.39 -12.27 -8.48
C GLU A 581 -9.80 -13.56 -7.89
N LYS A 582 -10.23 -13.94 -6.68
CA LYS A 582 -9.76 -15.15 -5.98
C LYS A 582 -10.32 -16.42 -6.62
N LEU A 583 -11.59 -16.39 -7.03
CA LEU A 583 -12.23 -17.53 -7.70
C LEU A 583 -11.56 -17.81 -9.04
N TYR A 584 -11.33 -16.78 -9.85
CA TYR A 584 -10.64 -16.85 -11.12
C TYR A 584 -9.22 -17.38 -10.95
N LEU A 585 -8.42 -16.83 -10.04
CA LEU A 585 -7.06 -17.33 -9.78
C LEU A 585 -7.06 -18.79 -9.31
N SER A 586 -8.05 -19.21 -8.52
CA SER A 586 -8.19 -20.61 -8.10
C SER A 586 -8.54 -21.53 -9.28
N LEU A 587 -9.48 -21.12 -10.14
CA LEU A 587 -9.89 -21.87 -11.33
C LEU A 587 -8.79 -21.90 -12.40
N PHE A 588 -8.13 -20.78 -12.64
CA PHE A 588 -7.02 -20.65 -13.58
C PHE A 588 -5.84 -21.53 -13.16
N ARG A 589 -5.50 -21.55 -11.86
CA ARG A 589 -4.45 -22.46 -11.33
C ARG A 589 -4.82 -23.92 -11.47
N LYS A 590 -6.08 -24.29 -11.21
CA LYS A 590 -6.60 -25.65 -11.48
C LYS A 590 -6.50 -26.01 -12.96
N PHE A 591 -6.85 -25.08 -13.85
CA PHE A 591 -6.87 -25.31 -15.30
C PHE A 591 -5.46 -25.43 -15.88
N CYS A 592 -4.51 -24.60 -15.42
CA CYS A 592 -3.13 -24.62 -15.88
C CYS A 592 -2.31 -25.80 -15.32
N LYS A 593 -2.89 -26.67 -14.49
CA LYS A 593 -2.16 -27.72 -13.73
C LYS A 593 -0.92 -27.18 -13.02
N CYS A 594 -0.91 -25.90 -12.63
CA CYS A 594 0.11 -25.39 -11.72
C CYS A 594 -0.09 -26.13 -10.40
N GLY A 595 0.94 -26.87 -9.96
CA GLY A 595 0.85 -27.91 -8.94
C GLY A 595 0.07 -27.53 -7.67
N ALA A 596 -0.37 -28.57 -6.94
CA ALA A 596 -1.04 -28.45 -5.63
C ALA A 596 -0.31 -27.51 -4.64
N SER A 597 1.01 -27.36 -4.80
CA SER A 597 1.93 -26.27 -4.42
C SER A 597 1.30 -24.94 -3.95
N SER A 598 0.59 -24.23 -4.82
CA SER A 598 0.11 -22.87 -4.49
C SER A 598 -1.19 -22.89 -3.67
N ARG A 599 -1.85 -24.06 -3.57
CA ARG A 599 -3.14 -24.27 -2.93
C ARG A 599 -2.99 -24.58 -1.44
N ALA A 600 -1.97 -25.34 -1.04
CA ALA A 600 -1.68 -25.62 0.36
C ALA A 600 -1.12 -24.40 1.10
N GLN A 601 -0.14 -23.69 0.51
CA GLN A 601 0.49 -22.53 1.16
C GLN A 601 -0.44 -21.30 1.28
N GLU A 602 -1.34 -21.05 0.32
CA GLU A 602 -2.42 -20.05 0.48
C GLU A 602 -3.52 -20.52 1.43
N SER A 603 -3.83 -21.83 1.48
CA SER A 603 -4.82 -22.38 2.40
C SER A 603 -4.34 -22.38 3.85
N GLU A 604 -3.03 -22.46 4.08
CA GLU A 604 -2.43 -22.46 5.42
C GLU A 604 -2.16 -21.05 5.95
N HIS A 605 -1.87 -20.08 5.08
CA HIS A 605 -1.52 -18.71 5.51
C HIS A 605 -2.65 -17.67 5.37
N GLY A 606 -3.65 -17.90 4.50
CA GLY A 606 -4.82 -17.03 4.32
C GLY A 606 -4.50 -15.63 3.75
N ALA A 607 -5.38 -15.07 2.91
CA ALA A 607 -5.17 -13.72 2.38
C ALA A 607 -5.49 -12.63 3.43
N ILE A 608 -4.59 -11.65 3.59
CA ILE A 608 -4.83 -10.43 4.37
C ILE A 608 -5.67 -9.44 3.55
N PHE A 609 -6.59 -8.71 4.19
CA PHE A 609 -7.33 -7.64 3.52
C PHE A 609 -6.39 -6.48 3.18
N ASP A 610 -6.22 -6.19 1.89
CA ASP A 610 -5.44 -5.06 1.41
C ASP A 610 -6.38 -3.94 0.92
N PRO A 611 -6.59 -2.86 1.71
CA PRO A 611 -7.48 -1.79 1.34
C PRO A 611 -6.88 -0.83 0.30
N THR A 612 -5.65 -1.03 -0.17
CA THR A 612 -4.90 -0.06 -1.00
C THR A 612 -5.64 0.37 -2.27
N ARG A 613 -6.17 -0.58 -3.05
CA ARG A 613 -6.92 -0.29 -4.29
C ARG A 613 -8.27 0.35 -3.97
N ALA A 614 -9.02 -0.25 -3.06
CA ALA A 614 -10.34 0.20 -2.64
C ALA A 614 -10.32 1.62 -2.03
N MET A 615 -9.24 1.98 -1.32
CA MET A 615 -9.00 3.33 -0.82
C MET A 615 -8.79 4.35 -1.95
N ALA A 616 -8.06 3.98 -3.00
CA ALA A 616 -7.83 4.87 -4.14
C ALA A 616 -9.12 5.12 -4.94
N ASP A 617 -9.94 4.08 -5.14
CA ASP A 617 -11.25 4.22 -5.79
C ASP A 617 -12.22 5.04 -4.92
N CYS A 618 -12.23 4.81 -3.61
CA CYS A 618 -13.00 5.63 -2.66
C CYS A 618 -12.55 7.11 -2.68
N TYR A 619 -11.25 7.38 -2.81
CA TYR A 619 -10.74 8.74 -2.95
C TYR A 619 -11.29 9.43 -4.20
N LEU A 620 -11.31 8.74 -5.35
CA LEU A 620 -11.91 9.27 -6.57
C LEU A 620 -13.39 9.61 -6.37
N VAL A 621 -14.18 8.71 -5.78
CA VAL A 621 -15.61 8.96 -5.54
C VAL A 621 -15.81 10.16 -4.61
N MET A 622 -14.95 10.32 -3.60
CA MET A 622 -15.01 11.48 -2.71
C MET A 622 -14.59 12.79 -3.39
N LEU A 623 -13.57 12.77 -4.25
CA LEU A 623 -13.17 13.90 -5.08
C LEU A 623 -14.32 14.36 -6.00
N VAL A 624 -14.98 13.41 -6.66
CA VAL A 624 -16.17 13.66 -7.49
C VAL A 624 -17.29 14.25 -6.64
N SER A 625 -17.57 13.66 -5.48
CA SER A 625 -18.60 14.17 -4.56
C SER A 625 -18.34 15.62 -4.17
N PHE A 626 -17.11 15.98 -3.79
CA PHE A 626 -16.78 17.35 -3.37
C PHE A 626 -16.83 18.35 -4.50
N THR A 627 -16.35 17.97 -5.69
CA THR A 627 -16.33 18.86 -6.86
C THR A 627 -17.76 19.18 -7.30
N PHE A 628 -18.61 18.16 -7.39
CA PHE A 628 -19.97 18.32 -7.92
C PHE A 628 -21.03 18.61 -6.86
N ALA A 629 -20.71 18.58 -5.56
CA ALA A 629 -21.68 18.85 -4.48
C ALA A 629 -22.48 20.14 -4.67
N ILE A 630 -21.83 21.19 -5.18
CA ILE A 630 -22.47 22.49 -5.46
C ILE A 630 -22.89 22.57 -6.93
N ILE A 631 -22.02 22.12 -7.85
CA ILE A 631 -22.24 22.27 -9.30
C ILE A 631 -23.45 21.44 -9.77
N ALA A 632 -23.54 20.19 -9.34
CA ALA A 632 -24.58 19.23 -9.70
C ALA A 632 -24.88 18.32 -8.48
N PRO A 633 -25.68 18.79 -7.50
CA PRO A 633 -25.88 18.09 -6.24
C PRO A 633 -26.45 16.67 -6.38
N VAL A 634 -27.09 16.35 -7.50
CA VAL A 634 -27.59 15.00 -7.84
C VAL A 634 -26.48 13.95 -7.78
N VAL A 635 -25.23 14.32 -8.10
CA VAL A 635 -24.07 13.42 -8.02
C VAL A 635 -23.92 12.85 -6.60
N CYS A 636 -24.18 13.65 -5.56
CA CYS A 636 -24.01 13.24 -4.17
C CYS A 636 -25.02 12.16 -3.72
N TYR A 637 -26.16 12.01 -4.40
CA TYR A 637 -27.10 10.92 -4.15
C TYR A 637 -26.46 9.59 -4.56
N VAL A 638 -25.89 9.54 -5.76
CA VAL A 638 -25.21 8.34 -6.30
C VAL A 638 -23.96 8.02 -5.49
N THR A 639 -23.12 9.02 -5.15
CA THR A 639 -21.94 8.78 -4.31
C THR A 639 -22.31 8.36 -2.89
N GLY A 640 -23.42 8.89 -2.33
CA GLY A 640 -23.95 8.47 -1.04
C GLY A 640 -24.36 6.99 -1.01
N CYS A 641 -25.00 6.51 -2.09
CA CYS A 641 -25.28 5.10 -2.29
C CYS A 641 -24.00 4.27 -2.35
N TYR A 642 -22.99 4.71 -3.12
CA TYR A 642 -21.69 4.03 -3.20
C TYR A 642 -21.05 3.88 -1.82
N PHE A 643 -20.92 4.96 -1.03
CA PHE A 643 -20.28 4.88 0.29
C PHE A 643 -21.02 3.93 1.25
N THR A 644 -22.34 3.82 1.11
CA THR A 644 -23.16 2.94 1.95
C THR A 644 -23.01 1.47 1.55
N ILE A 645 -23.11 1.17 0.25
CA ILE A 645 -23.00 -0.20 -0.28
C ILE A 645 -21.55 -0.70 -0.15
N ALA A 646 -20.56 0.13 -0.49
CA ALA A 646 -19.14 -0.22 -0.35
C ALA A 646 -18.80 -0.58 1.10
N LYS A 647 -19.29 0.22 2.07
CA LYS A 647 -19.08 -0.09 3.50
C LYS A 647 -19.64 -1.47 3.85
N LEU A 648 -20.86 -1.78 3.41
CA LEU A 648 -21.48 -3.08 3.65
C LEU A 648 -20.67 -4.24 3.04
N VAL A 649 -20.27 -4.12 1.77
CA VAL A 649 -19.51 -5.16 1.04
C VAL A 649 -18.15 -5.41 1.70
N TYR A 650 -17.37 -4.37 1.97
CA TYR A 650 -16.03 -4.54 2.54
C TYR A 650 -16.04 -5.00 3.99
N GLN A 651 -17.03 -4.60 4.79
CA GLN A 651 -17.20 -5.16 6.13
C GLN A 651 -17.55 -6.65 6.05
N GLN A 652 -18.45 -7.05 5.14
CA GLN A 652 -18.75 -8.46 4.93
C GLN A 652 -17.51 -9.27 4.59
N GLN A 653 -16.69 -8.80 3.67
CA GLN A 653 -15.45 -9.50 3.35
C GLN A 653 -14.46 -9.53 4.53
N GLY A 654 -14.33 -8.43 5.27
CA GLY A 654 -13.43 -8.35 6.43
C GLY A 654 -13.76 -9.37 7.53
N LEU A 655 -15.05 -9.62 7.78
CA LEU A 655 -15.48 -10.61 8.77
C LEU A 655 -15.28 -12.05 8.32
N TYR A 656 -15.59 -12.36 7.06
CA TYR A 656 -15.76 -13.76 6.62
C TYR A 656 -14.67 -14.30 5.68
N LEU A 657 -13.93 -13.43 4.98
CA LEU A 657 -12.99 -13.87 3.93
C LEU A 657 -11.53 -13.68 4.32
N TYR A 658 -11.22 -12.58 4.99
CA TYR A 658 -9.84 -12.18 5.24
C TYR A 658 -9.37 -12.58 6.63
N ARG A 659 -8.11 -13.03 6.72
CA ARG A 659 -7.46 -13.34 8.00
C ARG A 659 -7.25 -12.05 8.81
N THR A 660 -7.23 -12.19 10.14
CA THR A 660 -6.94 -11.07 11.02
C THR A 660 -5.53 -10.54 10.80
N SER A 661 -5.41 -9.23 10.59
CA SER A 661 -4.12 -8.55 10.47
C SER A 661 -3.92 -7.66 11.68
N LYS A 662 -3.12 -8.12 12.64
CA LYS A 662 -2.70 -7.30 13.80
C LYS A 662 -1.57 -6.32 13.45
N VAL A 663 -1.18 -6.26 12.18
CA VAL A 663 0.11 -5.77 11.69
C VAL A 663 0.03 -4.30 11.22
N SER A 664 -1.00 -3.56 11.64
CA SER A 664 -1.32 -2.27 11.04
C SER A 664 -0.84 -1.08 11.89
N THR A 665 -0.07 -0.18 11.27
CA THR A 665 0.57 0.97 11.93
C THR A 665 -0.19 2.29 11.76
N GLY A 666 -1.18 2.36 10.87
CA GLY A 666 -1.94 3.58 10.60
C GLY A 666 -1.35 4.50 9.55
N GLU A 667 -0.43 3.99 8.73
CA GLU A 667 0.35 4.77 7.78
C GLU A 667 -0.51 5.47 6.71
N PHE A 668 -1.72 4.95 6.44
CA PHE A 668 -2.60 5.49 5.39
C PHE A 668 -3.29 6.80 5.77
N TRP A 669 -3.60 7.04 7.05
CA TRP A 669 -4.44 8.18 7.46
C TRP A 669 -3.83 9.55 7.11
N PRO A 670 -2.54 9.83 7.40
CA PRO A 670 -1.94 11.12 7.02
C PRO A 670 -2.00 11.37 5.51
N HIS A 671 -1.90 10.31 4.71
CA HIS A 671 -2.05 10.40 3.25
C HIS A 671 -3.50 10.68 2.85
N LEU A 672 -4.47 9.94 3.41
CA LEU A 672 -5.90 10.16 3.17
C LEU A 672 -6.32 11.59 3.53
N PHE A 673 -5.88 12.11 4.68
CA PHE A 673 -6.12 13.50 5.09
C PHE A 673 -5.60 14.48 4.03
N ARG A 674 -4.34 14.33 3.59
CA ARG A 674 -3.74 15.22 2.57
C ARG A 674 -4.50 15.16 1.24
N PHE A 675 -4.85 13.97 0.77
CA PHE A 675 -5.62 13.79 -0.47
C PHE A 675 -7.03 14.39 -0.37
N THR A 676 -7.67 14.27 0.79
CA THR A 676 -8.97 14.87 1.05
C THR A 676 -8.92 16.39 0.99
N ILE A 677 -7.87 17.00 1.56
CA ILE A 677 -7.64 18.44 1.42
C ILE A 677 -7.38 18.83 -0.04
N ILE A 678 -6.61 18.03 -0.79
CA ILE A 678 -6.42 18.26 -2.23
C ILE A 678 -7.78 18.23 -2.95
N ALA A 679 -8.67 17.28 -2.62
CA ALA A 679 -10.01 17.22 -3.21
C ALA A 679 -10.86 18.45 -2.86
N LEU A 680 -10.80 18.97 -1.63
CA LEU A 680 -11.45 20.23 -1.25
C LEU A 680 -10.89 21.42 -2.04
N VAL A 681 -9.56 21.50 -2.20
CA VAL A 681 -8.92 22.54 -3.01
C VAL A 681 -9.36 22.46 -4.48
N VAL A 682 -9.38 21.26 -5.07
CA VAL A 682 -9.87 21.06 -6.46
C VAL A 682 -11.33 21.47 -6.59
N SER A 683 -12.18 21.13 -5.62
CA SER A 683 -13.58 21.57 -5.58
C SER A 683 -13.70 23.11 -5.55
N GLN A 684 -12.91 23.80 -4.73
CA GLN A 684 -12.95 25.27 -4.70
C GLN A 684 -12.38 25.91 -5.96
N LEU A 685 -11.30 25.35 -6.53
CA LEU A 685 -10.72 25.84 -7.79
C LEU A 685 -11.69 25.69 -8.96
N THR A 686 -12.41 24.56 -9.04
CA THR A 686 -13.45 24.36 -10.07
C THR A 686 -14.62 25.33 -9.90
N LEU A 687 -15.08 25.57 -8.66
CA LEU A 687 -16.10 26.58 -8.38
C LEU A 687 -15.63 28.00 -8.72
N LEU A 688 -14.40 28.37 -8.39
CA LEU A 688 -13.80 29.66 -8.77
C LEU A 688 -13.75 29.83 -10.29
N GLY A 689 -13.36 28.79 -11.02
CA GLY A 689 -13.38 28.78 -12.48
C GLY A 689 -14.78 29.06 -13.04
N LEU A 690 -15.83 28.41 -12.49
CA LEU A 690 -17.21 28.62 -12.91
C LEU A 690 -17.74 30.01 -12.55
N LEU A 691 -17.44 30.53 -11.36
CA LEU A 691 -17.87 31.87 -10.93
C LEU A 691 -17.20 32.98 -11.74
N SER A 692 -15.93 32.78 -12.13
CA SER A 692 -15.21 33.68 -13.03
C SER A 692 -15.94 33.82 -14.37
N LEU A 693 -16.41 32.71 -14.94
CA LEU A 693 -17.16 32.69 -16.19
C LEU A 693 -18.53 33.35 -16.10
N LYS A 694 -19.18 33.27 -14.93
CA LYS A 694 -20.44 33.96 -14.67
C LYS A 694 -20.26 35.46 -14.35
N ARG A 695 -19.04 36.00 -14.39
CA ARG A 695 -18.69 37.41 -14.09
C ARG A 695 -19.14 37.89 -12.69
N ALA A 696 -19.20 36.99 -11.72
CA ALA A 696 -19.65 37.31 -10.36
C ALA A 696 -18.45 37.62 -9.43
N VAL A 697 -18.07 38.90 -9.36
CA VAL A 697 -16.84 39.34 -8.68
C VAL A 697 -16.91 39.10 -7.16
N LEU A 698 -17.99 39.51 -6.49
CA LEU A 698 -18.11 39.35 -5.04
C LEU A 698 -18.15 37.87 -4.62
N PRO A 699 -19.02 37.00 -5.19
CA PRO A 699 -18.97 35.56 -4.91
C PRO A 699 -17.60 34.93 -5.13
N PHE A 700 -16.90 35.33 -6.20
CA PHE A 700 -15.55 34.85 -6.48
C PHE A 700 -14.56 35.18 -5.35
N LEU A 701 -14.58 36.42 -4.85
CA LEU A 701 -13.67 36.84 -3.76
C LEU A 701 -13.92 36.05 -2.46
N PHE A 702 -15.18 35.77 -2.11
CA PHE A 702 -15.51 34.97 -0.92
C PHE A 702 -15.07 33.51 -1.07
N VAL A 703 -15.29 32.88 -2.22
CA VAL A 703 -14.79 31.51 -2.45
C VAL A 703 -13.25 31.48 -2.46
N PHE A 704 -12.60 32.53 -2.94
CA PHE A 704 -11.14 32.65 -2.91
C PHE A 704 -10.63 32.78 -1.47
N ALA A 705 -11.31 33.56 -0.63
CA ALA A 705 -11.01 33.61 0.81
C ALA A 705 -11.18 32.24 1.48
N LEU A 706 -12.23 31.49 1.14
CA LEU A 706 -12.44 30.12 1.63
C LEU A 706 -11.30 29.17 1.22
N LEU A 707 -10.77 29.29 0.00
CA LEU A 707 -9.61 28.52 -0.45
C LEU A 707 -8.37 28.79 0.44
N ILE A 708 -8.13 30.06 0.78
CA ILE A 708 -7.03 30.43 1.70
C ILE A 708 -7.26 29.81 3.08
N ILE A 709 -8.48 29.86 3.61
CA ILE A 709 -8.84 29.25 4.89
C ILE A 709 -8.53 27.75 4.90
N ILE A 710 -8.87 27.03 3.82
CA ILE A 710 -8.57 25.58 3.69
C ILE A 710 -7.05 25.33 3.70
N LEU A 711 -6.25 26.17 3.05
CA LEU A 711 -4.79 26.04 3.04
C LEU A 711 -4.16 26.34 4.41
N VAL A 712 -4.67 27.36 5.11
CA VAL A 712 -4.28 27.67 6.49
C VAL A 712 -4.66 26.52 7.42
N TYR A 713 -5.87 25.98 7.30
CA TYR A 713 -6.33 24.82 8.06
C TYR A 713 -5.42 23.60 7.84
N ARG A 714 -5.04 23.31 6.58
CA ARG A 714 -4.08 22.24 6.25
C ARG A 714 -2.74 22.45 6.97
N HIS A 715 -2.21 23.66 6.92
CA HIS A 715 -0.94 23.99 7.56
C HIS A 715 -1.02 23.83 9.08
N TYR A 716 -2.08 24.34 9.71
CA TYR A 716 -2.34 24.19 11.14
C TYR A 716 -2.43 22.71 11.55
N MET A 717 -3.25 21.93 10.84
CA MET A 717 -3.47 20.51 11.15
C MET A 717 -2.19 19.69 11.02
N THR A 718 -1.43 19.89 9.95
CA THR A 718 -0.19 19.13 9.71
C THR A 718 0.90 19.48 10.72
N LYS A 719 1.04 20.76 11.11
CA LYS A 719 2.01 21.15 12.15
C LYS A 719 1.64 20.62 13.53
N LEU A 720 0.37 20.64 13.91
CA LEU A 720 -0.07 20.29 15.26
C LEU A 720 -0.20 18.78 15.47
N TYR A 721 -0.87 18.08 14.55
CA TYR A 721 -1.30 16.70 14.79
C TYR A 721 -0.40 15.63 14.15
N GLU A 722 0.34 15.94 13.09
CA GLU A 722 1.24 14.96 12.45
C GLU A 722 2.40 14.52 13.36
N PRO A 723 3.12 15.42 14.07
CA PRO A 723 4.18 15.01 14.97
C PRO A 723 3.69 14.12 16.11
N LEU A 724 2.48 14.42 16.63
CA LEU A 724 1.87 13.69 17.74
C LEU A 724 1.53 12.24 17.36
N GLY A 725 1.22 11.96 16.09
CA GLY A 725 0.88 10.61 15.61
C GLY A 725 2.08 9.71 15.25
N ARG A 726 3.31 10.25 15.22
CA ARG A 726 4.49 9.47 14.82
C ARG A 726 5.03 8.59 15.94
N HIS A 727 5.10 9.13 17.16
CA HIS A 727 5.69 8.48 18.33
C HIS A 727 4.75 8.51 19.53
N LEU A 728 4.97 7.61 20.49
CA LEU A 728 4.28 7.65 21.76
C LEU A 728 4.86 8.79 22.63
N PRO A 729 4.03 9.60 23.34
CA PRO A 729 4.52 10.62 24.25
C PRO A 729 5.37 10.01 25.37
N LEU A 730 6.46 10.68 25.75
CA LEU A 730 7.40 10.17 26.75
C LEU A 730 6.73 9.91 28.11
N ILE A 731 5.82 10.79 28.54
CA ILE A 731 5.06 10.64 29.79
C ILE A 731 4.25 9.33 29.78
N GLU A 732 3.65 8.99 28.63
CA GLU A 732 2.87 7.76 28.50
C GLU A 732 3.78 6.53 28.46
N SER A 733 4.92 6.62 27.76
CA SER A 733 5.91 5.54 27.77
C SER A 733 6.45 5.25 29.18
N LEU A 734 6.66 6.27 30.00
CA LEU A 734 7.11 6.12 31.39
C LEU A 734 6.05 5.42 32.26
N LYS A 735 4.79 5.83 32.13
CA LYS A 735 3.68 5.17 32.84
C LYS A 735 3.53 3.70 32.43
N LEU A 736 3.69 3.40 31.15
CA LEU A 736 3.65 2.02 30.64
C LEU A 736 4.83 1.19 31.13
N ASP A 737 6.03 1.76 31.18
CA ASP A 737 7.21 1.07 31.72
C ASP A 737 7.04 0.71 33.20
N HIS A 738 6.43 1.59 34.00
CA HIS A 738 6.15 1.30 35.42
C HIS A 738 5.01 0.30 35.65
N SER A 739 4.00 0.27 34.76
CA SER A 739 2.81 -0.56 34.95
C SER A 739 2.94 -1.96 34.36
N ARG A 740 3.81 -2.15 33.37
CA ARG A 740 4.00 -3.44 32.72
C ARG A 740 5.02 -4.30 33.49
N PRO A 741 4.81 -5.62 33.59
CA PRO A 741 5.89 -6.52 33.96
C PRO A 741 7.02 -6.39 32.94
N TYR A 742 8.27 -6.56 33.38
CA TYR A 742 9.43 -6.58 32.49
C TYR A 742 9.15 -7.53 31.32
N PHE A 743 9.11 -6.99 30.10
CA PHE A 743 8.89 -7.79 28.91
C PHE A 743 10.10 -8.72 28.74
N SER A 744 9.87 -10.01 28.44
CA SER A 744 10.97 -10.94 28.14
C SER A 744 11.67 -10.49 26.86
N THR A 745 12.75 -9.74 27.04
CA THR A 745 13.52 -9.16 25.93
C THR A 745 14.19 -10.22 25.06
N GLU A 746 14.42 -11.41 25.60
CA GLU A 746 14.94 -12.57 24.86
C GLU A 746 13.97 -12.97 23.74
N VAL A 747 12.68 -13.12 24.06
CA VAL A 747 11.63 -13.45 23.08
C VAL A 747 11.46 -12.35 22.04
N ALA A 748 11.51 -11.07 22.42
CA ALA A 748 11.49 -9.97 21.45
C ALA A 748 12.67 -10.04 20.48
N SER A 749 13.86 -10.31 21.01
CA SER A 749 15.08 -10.32 20.22
C SER A 749 15.09 -11.46 19.20
N GLU A 750 14.53 -12.62 19.55
CA GLU A 750 14.36 -13.75 18.64
C GLU A 750 13.37 -13.46 17.51
N LEU A 751 12.35 -12.63 17.75
CA LEU A 751 11.35 -12.31 16.74
C LEU A 751 11.90 -11.48 15.56
N TYR A 752 12.95 -10.69 15.78
CA TYR A 752 13.61 -9.87 14.74
C TYR A 752 14.74 -10.58 14.01
N TYR A 753 14.84 -11.91 14.13
CA TYR A 753 15.68 -12.71 13.24
C TYR A 753 15.01 -12.88 11.88
N GLN A 754 15.83 -12.89 10.83
CA GLN A 754 15.39 -13.25 9.49
C GLN A 754 14.65 -14.60 9.54
N PRO A 755 13.46 -14.72 8.91
CA PRO A 755 12.66 -15.96 8.92
C PRO A 755 13.48 -17.19 8.51
N LEU A 756 14.43 -16.99 7.60
CA LEU A 756 15.32 -18.02 7.09
C LEU A 756 16.28 -18.55 8.15
N MET A 757 16.86 -17.64 8.95
CA MET A 757 17.73 -18.04 10.05
C MET A 757 16.92 -18.81 11.09
N LYS A 758 15.72 -18.34 11.47
CA LYS A 758 14.86 -19.06 12.43
C LYS A 758 14.58 -20.50 12.02
N LYS A 759 14.22 -20.73 10.75
CA LYS A 759 13.98 -22.08 10.21
C LYS A 759 15.23 -22.96 10.29
N CYS A 760 16.40 -22.39 10.03
CA CYS A 760 17.65 -23.12 10.06
C CYS A 760 18.17 -23.38 11.49
N THR A 761 18.00 -22.45 12.43
CA THR A 761 18.35 -22.67 13.84
C THR A 761 17.48 -23.75 14.45
N PHE A 762 16.16 -23.71 14.18
CA PHE A 762 15.24 -24.78 14.59
C PHE A 762 15.63 -26.13 13.99
N ARG A 763 15.99 -26.16 12.70
CA ARG A 763 16.45 -27.38 12.03
C ARG A 763 17.78 -27.88 12.60
N LYS A 764 18.69 -26.99 12.99
CA LYS A 764 19.95 -27.32 13.65
C LYS A 764 19.71 -27.95 15.02
N SER A 765 18.81 -27.40 15.84
CA SER A 765 18.44 -28.02 17.12
C SER A 765 17.76 -29.39 16.95
N VAL A 766 16.94 -29.57 15.91
CA VAL A 766 16.30 -30.87 15.61
C VAL A 766 17.32 -31.89 15.09
N LEU A 767 18.28 -31.46 14.25
CA LEU A 767 19.35 -32.32 13.74
C LEU A 767 20.36 -32.69 14.83
N GLU A 768 20.70 -31.77 15.75
CA GLU A 768 21.59 -32.06 16.88
C GLU A 768 20.95 -32.97 17.94
N GLN A 769 19.61 -33.09 17.96
CA GLN A 769 18.87 -34.00 18.83
C GLN A 769 18.62 -35.40 18.23
N SER A 770 18.88 -35.62 16.94
CA SER A 770 18.74 -36.93 16.29
C SER A 770 20.13 -37.58 16.10
N SER A 771 20.40 -38.64 16.85
CA SER A 771 21.71 -39.33 16.89
C SER A 771 21.86 -40.47 15.87
N THR A 772 20.87 -40.69 15.00
CA THR A 772 20.76 -41.86 14.11
C THR A 772 20.37 -41.46 12.69
N ASP A 773 21.15 -41.90 11.69
CA ASP A 773 20.98 -41.56 10.26
C ASP A 773 19.62 -42.01 9.67
N GLU A 774 18.93 -42.96 10.30
CA GLU A 774 17.59 -43.44 9.86
C GLU A 774 16.43 -42.53 10.32
N ASP A 775 16.61 -41.73 11.37
CA ASP A 775 15.56 -40.84 11.90
C ASP A 775 15.51 -39.47 11.19
N ILE A 776 16.42 -39.23 10.24
CA ILE A 776 16.53 -37.97 9.49
C ILE A 776 15.35 -37.78 8.51
N VAL A 777 14.62 -38.85 8.15
CA VAL A 777 13.60 -38.79 7.09
C VAL A 777 12.21 -38.37 7.61
N GLN A 778 11.85 -38.65 8.86
CA GLN A 778 10.52 -38.36 9.40
C GLN A 778 10.27 -36.92 9.90
N PRO A 779 11.21 -36.20 10.55
CA PRO A 779 10.98 -34.84 11.01
C PRO A 779 11.12 -33.78 9.90
N LEU A 780 11.39 -34.20 8.65
CA LEU A 780 11.44 -33.32 7.48
C LEU A 780 10.05 -32.98 6.89
N LEU A 781 8.99 -33.60 7.40
CA LEU A 781 7.61 -33.52 6.88
C LEU A 781 6.62 -32.88 7.86
N GLY A 782 7.08 -32.32 8.98
CA GLY A 782 6.25 -31.69 10.02
C GLY A 782 6.35 -30.18 10.07
#